data_AF-A0A4Q0Z2F9-F1
#
_entry.id   AF-A0A4Q0Z2F9-F1
#
_cell.length_a   1.000
_cell.length_b   1.000
_cell.length_c   1.000
_cell.angle_alpha   90.00
_cell.angle_beta   90.00
_cell.angle_gamma   90.00
#
_symmetry.space_group_name_H-M   'P 1'
#
loop_
_entity.id
_entity.type
_entity.pdbx_description
1 polymer ?
#
loop_
_entity_poly.entity_id
_entity_poly.type
_entity_poly.pdbx_seq_one_letter_code
_entity_poly.pdbx_strand_id
1 'polypeptide(L)'
;MDQFDWSLLVQLSTNKQKESLFNSSTTLISNKDYKDDDVFHILHTIRVHFRFLLNLYKISVEKDKVLIENALVIIVKEYTDNTDWKKNIFQPFLEKNEHNLIGMFLEFFNQFHNDNRKEILAYLLNNTSIANIFEVLKYSTSTEIRKEVFKKLKTRQIGEEDFSHMFEIIDTLVLTLNENELEDYSEPLLDILENNQKSDHFKKIYKEIKYKKDLLKIFNQKVLQTKDKIKKLNKVENPFNDRKNFGSFKQSMQEEMERHRRFIVALLYFEEEPEKTYKILKAILNDSIQPIYALNLLIVRCKLLNKDDDNYLESYKDALLEWENLSIQFENNILDKSEYVILLEGYQIINNFDKFLYYWNTMPEYLKNDLDIVPIRCKFLQKQQMSATAIKYLEEVFIFHKEIDKSKKDELEKIKDDLVNEYEVAYKSKQILKINSSSIILTPEEAKVYWLKIKNMIDEHHAKIFPREEELSLEEFILENMRLISLELLERRENVKNKSKKLFIEDMINDWVTSLINQRMGFINWSARDQSRGGNSATDKSAGERDIIVSNQSKDDLFLIEAFRLFGCSRQTIKSHMDKLDGYNAKGCNVVVVLVYCKVKEFFTLCNNYKNYLVNQQYKGFDNTNLSNNIFDEIDSKKVNLKIFKEIRKKNNKEITLYHLLSDFE
;
A
#
# COMPACT_ATOMS: atom_id res chain seq x y z
N MET A 1 25.78 -2.06 -9.40
CA MET A 1 24.85 -3.02 -10.07
C MET A 1 23.64 -2.28 -10.66
N ASP A 2 23.71 -0.95 -10.77
CA ASP A 2 22.53 -0.07 -10.74
C ASP A 2 22.02 0.36 -12.12
N GLN A 3 22.62 -0.17 -13.20
CA GLN A 3 22.21 0.10 -14.57
C GLN A 3 21.35 -1.02 -15.19
N PHE A 4 21.23 -2.16 -14.52
CA PHE A 4 20.46 -3.31 -15.01
C PHE A 4 19.19 -3.47 -14.17
N ASP A 5 18.02 -3.43 -14.81
CA ASP A 5 16.75 -3.65 -14.15
C ASP A 5 16.53 -5.15 -13.90
N TRP A 6 17.01 -5.60 -12.75
CA TRP A 6 16.89 -6.98 -12.29
C TRP A 6 15.44 -7.42 -12.09
N SER A 7 14.51 -6.48 -11.85
CA SER A 7 13.08 -6.80 -11.71
C SER A 7 12.50 -7.28 -13.03
N LEU A 8 12.90 -6.66 -14.14
CA LEU A 8 12.49 -7.03 -15.49
C LEU A 8 13.03 -8.42 -15.87
N LEU A 9 14.28 -8.74 -15.51
CA LEU A 9 14.85 -10.07 -15.73
C LEU A 9 14.01 -11.14 -15.02
N VAL A 10 13.65 -10.93 -13.76
CA VAL A 10 12.82 -11.87 -13.01
C VAL A 10 11.44 -11.97 -13.65
N GLN A 11 10.79 -10.87 -14.00
CA GLN A 11 9.46 -10.88 -14.64
C GLN A 11 9.44 -11.66 -15.97
N LEU A 12 10.50 -11.53 -16.77
CA LEU A 12 10.61 -12.18 -18.08
C LEU A 12 11.15 -13.62 -18.01
N SER A 13 11.65 -14.06 -16.85
CA SER A 13 12.20 -15.39 -16.66
C SER A 13 11.09 -16.44 -16.46
N THR A 14 11.27 -17.61 -17.08
CA THR A 14 10.45 -18.79 -16.81
C THR A 14 10.66 -19.29 -15.38
N ASN A 15 9.71 -20.06 -14.83
CA ASN A 15 9.85 -20.63 -13.48
C ASN A 15 11.15 -21.44 -13.31
N LYS A 16 11.56 -22.21 -14.33
CA LYS A 16 12.80 -23.00 -14.31
C LYS A 16 14.05 -22.11 -14.28
N GLN A 17 14.04 -20.99 -15.00
CA GLN A 17 15.14 -20.01 -14.98
C GLN A 17 15.20 -19.30 -13.62
N LYS A 18 14.06 -18.93 -13.05
CA LYS A 18 13.97 -18.34 -11.70
C LYS A 18 14.52 -19.30 -10.64
N GLU A 19 14.09 -20.55 -10.68
CA GLU A 19 14.57 -21.59 -9.76
C GLU A 19 16.08 -21.80 -9.88
N SER A 20 16.60 -21.89 -11.11
CA SER A 20 18.05 -21.97 -11.36
C SER A 20 18.82 -20.74 -10.86
N LEU A 21 18.25 -19.54 -11.00
CA LEU A 21 18.87 -18.30 -10.56
C LEU A 21 18.92 -18.22 -9.04
N PHE A 22 17.78 -18.47 -8.39
CA PHE A 22 17.65 -18.34 -6.94
C PHE A 22 18.45 -19.41 -6.20
N ASN A 23 18.44 -20.65 -6.69
CA ASN A 23 19.15 -21.77 -6.10
C ASN A 23 20.60 -21.92 -6.59
N SER A 24 21.17 -20.94 -7.28
CA SER A 24 22.54 -21.04 -7.81
C SER A 24 23.62 -21.25 -6.74
N SER A 25 23.37 -20.81 -5.50
CA SER A 25 24.17 -21.19 -4.34
C SER A 25 24.23 -22.71 -4.16
N THR A 26 23.10 -23.41 -4.27
CA THR A 26 23.02 -24.89 -4.08
C THR A 26 23.88 -25.67 -5.08
N THR A 27 24.08 -25.11 -6.27
CA THR A 27 24.98 -25.69 -7.27
C THR A 27 26.45 -25.49 -6.88
N LEU A 28 26.80 -24.32 -6.31
CA LEU A 28 28.13 -24.05 -5.75
C LEU A 28 28.43 -24.93 -4.52
N ILE A 29 27.39 -25.38 -3.81
CA ILE A 29 27.44 -26.23 -2.61
C ILE A 29 27.80 -27.70 -2.92
N SER A 30 27.50 -28.19 -4.13
CA SER A 30 27.59 -29.61 -4.47
C SER A 30 28.99 -30.17 -4.77
N ASN A 31 30.02 -29.34 -4.93
CA ASN A 31 31.41 -29.78 -5.15
C ASN A 31 32.17 -29.73 -3.81
N LYS A 32 32.56 -30.87 -3.24
CA LYS A 32 32.94 -30.97 -1.81
C LYS A 32 34.43 -31.08 -1.47
N ASP A 33 35.35 -30.94 -2.43
CA ASP A 33 36.79 -31.01 -2.16
C ASP A 33 37.50 -29.69 -2.52
N TYR A 34 37.30 -28.69 -1.67
CA TYR A 34 38.02 -27.42 -1.78
C TYR A 34 39.22 -27.40 -0.82
N LYS A 35 40.34 -26.84 -1.28
CA LYS A 35 41.47 -26.55 -0.39
C LYS A 35 41.06 -25.44 0.58
N ASP A 36 41.68 -25.40 1.75
CA ASP A 36 41.37 -24.39 2.79
C ASP A 36 41.45 -22.94 2.25
N ASP A 37 42.35 -22.68 1.30
CA ASP A 37 42.52 -21.37 0.65
C ASP A 37 41.33 -20.96 -0.24
N ASP A 38 40.55 -21.92 -0.77
CA ASP A 38 39.42 -21.66 -1.68
C ASP A 38 38.11 -21.37 -0.91
N VAL A 39 38.01 -21.79 0.35
CA VAL A 39 36.81 -21.67 1.18
C VAL A 39 36.40 -20.20 1.35
N PHE A 40 37.37 -19.31 1.53
CA PHE A 40 37.12 -17.87 1.65
C PHE A 40 36.41 -17.30 0.41
N HIS A 41 36.88 -17.68 -0.79
CA HIS A 41 36.30 -17.21 -2.05
C HIS A 41 34.89 -17.74 -2.28
N ILE A 42 34.61 -18.97 -1.82
CA ILE A 42 33.28 -19.57 -1.90
C ILE A 42 32.32 -18.85 -0.96
N LEU A 43 32.69 -18.65 0.31
CA LEU A 43 31.88 -17.89 1.26
C LEU A 43 31.60 -16.47 0.75
N HIS A 44 32.59 -15.82 0.16
CA HIS A 44 32.40 -14.51 -0.46
C HIS A 44 31.40 -14.55 -1.64
N THR A 45 31.49 -15.57 -2.50
CA THR A 45 30.55 -15.75 -3.62
C THR A 45 29.13 -15.97 -3.13
N ILE A 46 28.94 -16.79 -2.10
CA ILE A 46 27.64 -17.03 -1.48
C ILE A 46 27.10 -15.74 -0.86
N ARG A 47 27.94 -14.96 -0.18
CA ARG A 47 27.55 -13.65 0.38
C ARG A 47 27.11 -12.67 -0.70
N VAL A 48 27.79 -12.63 -1.85
CA VAL A 48 27.38 -11.80 -3.00
C VAL A 48 26.02 -12.26 -3.53
N HIS A 49 25.81 -13.57 -3.68
CA HIS A 49 24.52 -14.12 -4.09
C HIS A 49 23.41 -13.82 -3.08
N PHE A 50 23.71 -13.93 -1.78
CA PHE A 50 22.76 -13.61 -0.71
C PHE A 50 22.33 -12.13 -0.77
N ARG A 51 23.29 -11.21 -0.94
CA ARG A 51 22.98 -9.77 -1.13
C ARG A 51 22.17 -9.53 -2.40
N PHE A 52 22.48 -10.24 -3.47
CA PHE A 52 21.71 -10.17 -4.71
C PHE A 52 20.25 -10.60 -4.51
N LEU A 53 20.02 -11.70 -3.79
CA LEU A 53 18.66 -12.15 -3.42
C LEU A 53 17.91 -11.13 -2.56
N LEU A 54 18.56 -10.50 -1.57
CA LEU A 54 17.92 -9.43 -0.78
C LEU A 54 17.53 -8.21 -1.64
N ASN A 55 18.40 -7.80 -2.55
CA ASN A 55 18.10 -6.71 -3.48
C ASN A 55 16.97 -7.07 -4.45
N LEU A 56 16.93 -8.32 -4.93
CA LEU A 56 15.82 -8.83 -5.74
C LEU A 56 14.52 -8.84 -4.95
N TYR A 57 14.54 -9.26 -3.68
CA TYR A 57 13.37 -9.29 -2.82
C TYR A 57 12.70 -7.90 -2.74
N LYS A 58 13.51 -6.85 -2.58
CA LYS A 58 13.06 -5.45 -2.50
C LYS A 58 12.24 -4.99 -3.71
N ILE A 59 12.56 -5.48 -4.91
CA ILE A 59 11.97 -5.03 -6.18
C ILE A 59 11.00 -6.06 -6.80
N SER A 60 10.78 -7.20 -6.16
CA SER A 60 9.99 -8.30 -6.70
C SER A 60 8.51 -8.23 -6.31
N VAL A 61 7.65 -8.81 -7.14
CA VAL A 61 6.23 -9.04 -6.82
C VAL A 61 6.06 -10.18 -5.80
N GLU A 62 4.92 -10.21 -5.11
CA GLU A 62 4.68 -11.10 -3.97
C GLU A 62 4.95 -12.59 -4.25
N LYS A 63 4.53 -13.08 -5.43
CA LYS A 63 4.77 -14.47 -5.83
C LYS A 63 6.25 -14.82 -5.90
N ASP A 64 7.08 -13.90 -6.38
CA ASP A 64 8.52 -14.11 -6.52
C ASP A 64 9.25 -13.90 -5.19
N LYS A 65 8.74 -13.03 -4.32
CA LYS A 65 9.25 -12.86 -2.94
C LYS A 65 9.25 -14.17 -2.16
N VAL A 66 8.18 -14.95 -2.22
CA VAL A 66 8.11 -16.27 -1.55
C VAL A 66 9.23 -17.21 -2.04
N LEU A 67 9.50 -17.24 -3.35
CA LEU A 67 10.56 -18.07 -3.92
C LEU A 67 11.95 -17.61 -3.48
N ILE A 68 12.17 -16.30 -3.42
CA ILE A 68 13.43 -15.71 -2.96
C ILE A 68 13.64 -15.99 -1.47
N GLU A 69 12.59 -15.84 -0.64
CA GLU A 69 12.64 -16.18 0.79
C GLU A 69 13.03 -17.64 0.99
N ASN A 70 12.43 -18.58 0.26
CA ASN A 70 12.77 -20.00 0.35
C ASN A 70 14.25 -20.25 0.01
N ALA A 71 14.78 -19.59 -1.01
CA ALA A 71 16.20 -19.69 -1.35
C ALA A 71 17.11 -19.12 -0.25
N LEU A 72 16.72 -18.00 0.37
CA LEU A 72 17.43 -17.42 1.51
C LEU A 72 17.39 -18.35 2.74
N VAL A 73 16.25 -18.98 3.02
CA VAL A 73 16.08 -19.99 4.09
C VAL A 73 17.08 -21.14 3.91
N ILE A 74 17.21 -21.66 2.68
CA ILE A 74 18.17 -22.74 2.35
C ILE A 74 19.60 -22.28 2.65
N ILE A 75 20.00 -21.08 2.20
CA ILE A 75 21.35 -20.58 2.44
C ILE A 75 21.60 -20.38 3.95
N VAL A 76 20.64 -19.80 4.69
CA VAL A 76 20.76 -19.63 6.15
C VAL A 76 20.96 -20.97 6.83
N LYS A 77 20.20 -22.00 6.44
CA LYS A 77 20.30 -23.36 6.99
C LYS A 77 21.62 -24.07 6.70
N GLU A 78 22.27 -23.75 5.59
CA GLU A 78 23.51 -24.41 5.20
C GLU A 78 24.77 -23.64 5.62
N TYR A 79 24.64 -22.31 5.77
CA TYR A 79 25.77 -21.39 6.00
C TYR A 79 25.60 -20.50 7.24
N THR A 80 24.91 -20.99 8.26
CA THR A 80 24.91 -20.38 9.59
C THR A 80 25.29 -21.41 10.64
N ASP A 81 26.58 -21.70 10.75
CA ASP A 81 27.12 -22.60 11.78
C ASP A 81 28.18 -21.88 12.63
N ASN A 82 27.91 -21.72 13.92
CA ASN A 82 28.87 -21.09 14.84
C ASN A 82 30.05 -22.02 15.19
N THR A 83 29.92 -23.33 14.98
CA THR A 83 30.97 -24.31 15.29
C THR A 83 31.92 -24.56 14.12
N ASP A 84 31.48 -24.29 12.88
CA ASP A 84 32.27 -24.42 11.66
C ASP A 84 32.26 -23.10 10.87
N TRP A 85 33.32 -22.31 11.01
CA TRP A 85 33.45 -21.03 10.30
C TRP A 85 33.38 -21.17 8.77
N LYS A 86 33.73 -22.35 8.23
CA LYS A 86 33.68 -22.63 6.79
C LYS A 86 32.24 -22.71 6.26
N LYS A 87 31.26 -22.79 7.16
CA LYS A 87 29.82 -22.78 6.89
C LYS A 87 29.15 -21.61 7.60
N ASN A 88 29.81 -20.47 7.65
CA ASN A 88 29.25 -19.30 8.30
C ASN A 88 29.47 -18.05 7.46
N ILE A 89 28.43 -17.66 6.72
CA ILE A 89 28.46 -16.46 5.89
C ILE A 89 28.31 -15.17 6.70
N PHE A 90 27.96 -15.24 7.99
CA PHE A 90 27.81 -14.08 8.87
C PHE A 90 29.05 -13.80 9.72
N GLN A 91 30.20 -14.37 9.34
CA GLN A 91 31.45 -14.15 10.05
C GLN A 91 31.98 -12.72 9.84
N PRO A 92 32.38 -12.01 10.90
CA PRO A 92 32.81 -10.61 10.81
C PRO A 92 34.04 -10.39 9.92
N PHE A 93 35.01 -11.32 9.90
CA PHE A 93 36.22 -11.18 9.08
C PHE A 93 35.94 -11.24 7.57
N LEU A 94 34.74 -11.69 7.16
CA LEU A 94 34.28 -11.66 5.76
C LEU A 94 33.76 -10.27 5.35
N GLU A 95 33.60 -9.35 6.30
CA GLU A 95 33.21 -7.97 6.06
C GLU A 95 34.41 -7.12 5.65
N LYS A 96 34.47 -6.74 4.37
CA LYS A 96 35.33 -5.66 3.87
C LYS A 96 34.44 -4.52 3.38
N ASN A 97 34.75 -3.28 3.75
CA ASN A 97 34.10 -2.05 3.27
C ASN A 97 32.64 -1.87 3.72
N GLU A 98 32.37 -1.88 5.04
CA GLU A 98 31.18 -1.26 5.69
C GLU A 98 29.78 -1.90 5.50
N HIS A 99 29.64 -3.13 5.00
CA HIS A 99 28.31 -3.70 4.74
C HIS A 99 28.02 -4.96 5.56
N ASN A 100 27.76 -4.81 6.86
CA ASN A 100 27.32 -5.91 7.73
C ASN A 100 26.18 -6.72 7.10
N LEU A 101 26.48 -7.94 6.63
CA LEU A 101 25.51 -8.78 5.93
C LEU A 101 24.36 -9.21 6.85
N ILE A 102 24.64 -9.52 8.12
CA ILE A 102 23.57 -9.91 9.05
C ILE A 102 22.63 -8.73 9.28
N GLY A 103 23.15 -7.51 9.45
CA GLY A 103 22.33 -6.30 9.59
C GLY A 103 21.44 -6.07 8.36
N MET A 104 22.02 -6.09 7.16
CA MET A 104 21.27 -5.96 5.91
C MET A 104 20.19 -7.03 5.76
N PHE A 105 20.49 -8.28 6.10
CA PHE A 105 19.51 -9.36 6.07
C PHE A 105 18.34 -9.09 7.02
N LEU A 106 18.64 -8.66 8.24
CA LEU A 106 17.65 -8.48 9.29
C LEU A 106 16.70 -7.30 9.02
N GLU A 107 17.12 -6.30 8.25
CA GLU A 107 16.22 -5.23 7.77
C GLU A 107 15.06 -5.77 6.92
N PHE A 108 15.31 -6.81 6.10
CA PHE A 108 14.29 -7.46 5.27
C PHE A 108 13.57 -8.60 5.99
N PHE A 109 14.27 -9.32 6.85
CA PHE A 109 13.76 -10.48 7.59
C PHE A 109 12.41 -10.23 8.27
N ASN A 110 12.20 -9.02 8.81
CA ASN A 110 10.94 -8.65 9.45
C ASN A 110 9.74 -8.77 8.49
N GLN A 111 9.93 -8.51 7.19
CA GLN A 111 8.89 -8.51 6.16
C GLN A 111 8.59 -9.90 5.59
N PHE A 112 9.39 -10.91 5.94
CA PHE A 112 9.24 -12.24 5.37
C PHE A 112 7.92 -12.89 5.79
N HIS A 113 7.45 -13.82 4.95
CA HIS A 113 6.29 -14.63 5.27
C HIS A 113 6.50 -15.35 6.59
N ASN A 114 5.44 -15.43 7.38
CA ASN A 114 5.53 -15.87 8.76
C ASN A 114 6.18 -17.26 8.94
N ASP A 115 5.93 -18.20 8.01
CA ASP A 115 6.50 -19.55 8.10
C ASP A 115 8.01 -19.54 7.88
N ASN A 116 8.47 -18.87 6.81
CA ASN A 116 9.89 -18.67 6.51
C ASN A 116 10.60 -17.89 7.63
N ARG A 117 9.95 -16.85 8.16
CA ARG A 117 10.46 -16.03 9.25
C ARG A 117 10.68 -16.84 10.52
N LYS A 118 9.71 -17.69 10.91
CA LYS A 118 9.84 -18.60 12.07
C LYS A 118 10.96 -19.62 11.88
N GLU A 119 11.06 -20.19 10.69
CA GLU A 119 12.08 -21.17 10.35
C GLU A 119 13.49 -20.56 10.43
N ILE A 120 13.70 -19.38 9.83
CA ILE A 120 14.95 -18.63 9.91
C ILE A 120 15.26 -18.28 11.36
N LEU A 121 14.30 -17.74 12.11
CA LEU A 121 14.51 -17.33 13.50
C LEU A 121 14.98 -18.50 14.36
N ALA A 122 14.29 -19.63 14.28
CA ALA A 122 14.65 -20.84 15.00
C ALA A 122 16.06 -21.31 14.63
N TYR A 123 16.46 -21.18 13.36
CA TYR A 123 17.80 -21.55 12.92
C TYR A 123 18.87 -20.58 13.43
N LEU A 124 18.65 -19.27 13.30
CA LEU A 124 19.56 -18.22 13.79
C LEU A 124 19.79 -18.38 15.30
N LEU A 125 18.71 -18.44 16.10
CA LEU A 125 18.79 -18.53 17.56
C LEU A 125 19.56 -19.76 18.06
N ASN A 126 19.63 -20.82 17.27
CA ASN A 126 20.31 -22.05 17.65
C ASN A 126 21.73 -22.18 17.11
N ASN A 127 22.01 -21.66 15.91
CA ASN A 127 23.25 -21.96 15.19
C ASN A 127 24.15 -20.74 14.95
N THR A 128 23.77 -19.53 15.41
CA THR A 128 24.62 -18.33 15.30
C THR A 128 25.31 -17.94 16.61
N SER A 129 26.31 -17.05 16.49
CA SER A 129 27.04 -16.45 17.62
C SER A 129 26.12 -15.60 18.50
N ILE A 130 26.52 -15.33 19.74
CA ILE A 130 25.71 -14.48 20.62
C ILE A 130 25.58 -13.05 20.08
N ALA A 131 26.65 -12.51 19.48
CA ALA A 131 26.66 -11.19 18.85
C ALA A 131 25.59 -11.09 17.75
N ASN A 132 25.47 -12.11 16.90
CA ASN A 132 24.45 -12.15 15.87
C ASN A 132 23.02 -12.29 16.44
N ILE A 133 22.84 -12.93 17.62
CA ILE A 133 21.54 -12.93 18.30
C ILE A 133 21.17 -11.52 18.80
N PHE A 134 22.14 -10.74 19.29
CA PHE A 134 21.92 -9.34 19.65
C PHE A 134 21.59 -8.48 18.42
N GLU A 135 22.19 -8.76 17.26
CA GLU A 135 21.79 -8.10 16.01
C GLU A 135 20.33 -8.43 15.63
N VAL A 136 19.88 -9.69 15.79
CA VAL A 136 18.45 -10.04 15.61
C VAL A 136 17.56 -9.19 16.52
N LEU A 137 17.96 -9.00 17.78
CA LEU A 137 17.21 -8.15 18.72
C LEU A 137 17.14 -6.69 18.26
N LYS A 138 18.30 -6.13 17.86
CA LYS A 138 18.46 -4.73 17.42
C LYS A 138 17.56 -4.41 16.23
N TYR A 139 17.49 -5.29 15.24
CA TYR A 139 16.69 -5.09 14.03
C TYR A 139 15.25 -5.59 14.15
N SER A 140 14.87 -6.26 15.25
CA SER A 140 13.50 -6.76 15.41
C SER A 140 12.58 -5.73 16.05
N THR A 141 11.53 -5.36 15.32
CA THR A 141 10.40 -4.58 15.85
C THR A 141 9.23 -5.46 16.28
N SER A 142 9.19 -6.72 15.85
CA SER A 142 8.15 -7.69 16.25
C SER A 142 8.28 -8.10 17.71
N THR A 143 7.21 -7.90 18.46
CA THR A 143 7.07 -8.31 19.87
C THR A 143 7.27 -9.82 20.09
N GLU A 144 6.69 -10.67 19.24
CA GLU A 144 6.84 -12.15 19.29
C GLU A 144 8.32 -12.54 19.17
N ILE A 145 9.01 -11.98 18.17
CA ILE A 145 10.42 -12.26 17.90
C ILE A 145 11.30 -11.77 19.04
N ARG A 146 11.11 -10.54 19.52
CA ARG A 146 11.88 -9.99 20.66
C ARG A 146 11.73 -10.87 21.90
N LYS A 147 10.52 -11.35 22.23
CA LYS A 147 10.30 -12.27 23.35
C LYS A 147 11.06 -13.58 23.18
N GLU A 148 11.06 -14.18 21.99
CA GLU A 148 11.81 -15.40 21.71
C GLU A 148 13.33 -15.20 21.84
N VAL A 149 13.84 -14.08 21.33
CA VAL A 149 15.26 -13.70 21.44
C VAL A 149 15.63 -13.51 22.91
N PHE A 150 14.85 -12.77 23.70
CA PHE A 150 15.10 -12.59 25.13
C PHE A 150 15.07 -13.91 25.89
N LYS A 151 14.11 -14.80 25.60
CA LYS A 151 14.06 -16.13 26.19
C LYS A 151 15.33 -16.93 25.88
N LYS A 152 15.82 -16.85 24.64
CA LYS A 152 17.06 -17.52 24.24
C LYS A 152 18.27 -16.94 24.97
N LEU A 153 18.42 -15.62 24.97
CA LEU A 153 19.52 -14.93 25.65
C LEU A 153 19.58 -15.31 27.14
N LYS A 154 18.43 -15.33 27.84
CA LYS A 154 18.34 -15.70 29.27
C LYS A 154 18.82 -17.11 29.60
N THR A 155 18.87 -17.99 28.60
CA THR A 155 19.34 -19.38 28.77
C THR A 155 20.80 -19.59 28.38
N ARG A 156 21.43 -18.64 27.68
CA ARG A 156 22.84 -18.72 27.28
C ARG A 156 23.71 -17.99 28.29
N GLN A 157 24.85 -18.59 28.65
CA GLN A 157 25.93 -17.88 29.32
C GLN A 157 26.78 -17.17 28.27
N ILE A 158 27.28 -15.99 28.60
CA ILE A 158 28.17 -15.22 27.72
C ILE A 158 29.62 -15.57 28.08
N GLY A 159 30.39 -16.02 27.10
CA GLY A 159 31.82 -16.27 27.19
C GLY A 159 32.65 -15.40 26.24
N GLU A 160 33.98 -15.44 26.37
CA GLU A 160 34.89 -14.75 25.45
C GLU A 160 34.84 -15.37 24.04
N GLU A 161 34.62 -16.68 23.98
CA GLU A 161 34.50 -17.49 22.76
C GLU A 161 33.30 -17.12 21.88
N ASP A 162 32.34 -16.37 22.42
CA ASP A 162 31.15 -15.95 21.69
C ASP A 162 31.41 -14.78 20.72
N PHE A 163 32.59 -14.16 20.81
CA PHE A 163 32.96 -12.97 20.04
C PHE A 163 34.22 -13.20 19.22
N SER A 164 34.21 -12.74 17.97
CA SER A 164 35.36 -12.83 17.06
C SER A 164 36.24 -11.59 17.16
N HIS A 165 35.65 -10.43 17.46
CA HIS A 165 36.36 -9.16 17.56
C HIS A 165 35.89 -8.28 18.72
N MET A 166 36.81 -7.44 19.23
CA MET A 166 36.54 -6.49 20.33
C MET A 166 35.40 -5.51 20.03
N PHE A 167 35.21 -5.12 18.76
CA PHE A 167 34.13 -4.22 18.39
C PHE A 167 32.75 -4.86 18.58
N GLU A 168 32.60 -6.17 18.36
CA GLU A 168 31.32 -6.86 18.61
C GLU A 168 30.95 -6.85 20.10
N ILE A 169 31.95 -6.98 20.98
CA ILE A 169 31.75 -6.88 22.43
C ILE A 169 31.29 -5.47 22.80
N ILE A 170 31.94 -4.45 22.23
CA ILE A 170 31.60 -3.04 22.47
C ILE A 170 30.17 -2.74 22.00
N ASP A 171 29.81 -3.12 20.77
CA ASP A 171 28.49 -2.89 20.20
C ASP A 171 27.40 -3.60 21.02
N THR A 172 27.65 -4.85 21.41
CA THR A 172 26.75 -5.62 22.28
C THR A 172 26.60 -4.96 23.65
N LEU A 173 27.70 -4.51 24.25
CA LEU A 173 27.68 -3.83 25.54
C LEU A 173 26.89 -2.53 25.48
N VAL A 174 27.07 -1.71 24.44
CA VAL A 174 26.28 -0.49 24.22
C VAL A 174 24.79 -0.81 24.08
N LEU A 175 24.42 -1.86 23.32
CA LEU A 175 23.02 -2.30 23.21
C LEU A 175 22.45 -2.70 24.59
N THR A 176 23.18 -3.48 25.38
CA THR A 176 22.70 -3.92 26.71
C THR A 176 22.56 -2.78 27.72
N LEU A 177 23.40 -1.73 27.63
CA LEU A 177 23.33 -0.57 28.51
C LEU A 177 22.12 0.32 28.21
N ASN A 178 21.63 0.31 26.97
CA ASN A 178 20.46 1.09 26.55
C ASN A 178 19.14 0.33 26.76
N GLU A 179 19.18 -1.00 26.92
CA GLU A 179 18.01 -1.86 27.08
C GLU A 179 17.91 -2.40 28.52
N ASN A 180 16.99 -1.83 29.32
CA ASN A 180 16.84 -2.19 30.74
C ASN A 180 16.60 -3.70 30.98
N GLU A 181 15.96 -4.41 30.06
CA GLU A 181 15.73 -5.86 30.17
C GLU A 181 17.02 -6.70 30.03
N LEU A 182 18.11 -6.07 29.60
CA LEU A 182 19.42 -6.68 29.36
C LEU A 182 20.51 -6.18 30.30
N GLU A 183 20.17 -5.40 31.33
CA GLU A 183 21.16 -4.84 32.27
C GLU A 183 22.06 -5.93 32.88
N ASP A 184 21.51 -7.13 33.12
CA ASP A 184 22.23 -8.30 33.68
C ASP A 184 23.42 -8.77 32.81
N TYR A 185 23.43 -8.47 31.51
CA TYR A 185 24.52 -8.83 30.60
C TYR A 185 25.65 -7.80 30.58
N SER A 186 25.42 -6.60 31.10
CA SER A 186 26.40 -5.51 31.06
C SER A 186 27.61 -5.76 31.95
N GLU A 187 27.49 -6.52 33.04
CA GLU A 187 28.62 -6.91 33.90
C GLU A 187 29.50 -7.98 33.21
N PRO A 188 28.98 -9.14 32.77
CA PRO A 188 29.80 -10.15 32.07
C PRO A 188 30.53 -9.60 30.83
N LEU A 189 29.86 -8.78 30.03
CA LEU A 189 30.47 -8.19 28.83
C LEU A 189 31.59 -7.20 29.16
N LEU A 190 31.43 -6.44 30.25
CA LEU A 190 32.46 -5.52 30.73
C LEU A 190 33.69 -6.28 31.24
N ASP A 191 33.49 -7.41 31.93
CA ASP A 191 34.58 -8.29 32.39
C ASP A 191 35.36 -8.89 31.21
N ILE A 192 34.66 -9.36 30.17
CA ILE A 192 35.29 -9.86 28.95
C ILE A 192 36.12 -8.75 28.27
N LEU A 193 35.56 -7.53 28.18
CA LEU A 193 36.27 -6.37 27.62
C LEU A 193 37.52 -6.00 28.43
N GLU A 194 37.43 -6.06 29.76
CA GLU A 194 38.55 -5.79 30.67
C GLU A 194 39.70 -6.77 30.49
N ASN A 195 39.39 -8.06 30.32
CA ASN A 195 40.39 -9.11 30.16
C ASN A 195 41.08 -9.05 28.78
N ASN A 196 40.44 -8.42 27.78
CA ASN A 196 40.89 -8.40 26.39
C ASN A 196 41.50 -7.06 25.90
N GLN A 197 41.69 -6.08 26.79
CA GLN A 197 42.21 -4.74 26.48
C GLN A 197 43.73 -4.68 26.17
N LYS A 198 44.19 -5.39 25.14
CA LYS A 198 45.63 -5.51 24.81
C LYS A 198 46.31 -4.19 24.39
N SER A 199 45.55 -3.19 23.94
CA SER A 199 46.06 -1.89 23.48
C SER A 199 45.57 -0.72 24.33
N ASP A 200 46.32 0.38 24.35
CA ASP A 200 45.93 1.60 25.08
C ASP A 200 44.63 2.22 24.55
N HIS A 201 44.30 1.99 23.28
CA HIS A 201 43.00 2.34 22.71
C HIS A 201 41.84 1.63 23.42
N PHE A 202 41.90 0.30 23.55
CA PHE A 202 40.83 -0.46 24.21
C PHE A 202 40.78 -0.21 25.72
N LYS A 203 41.91 0.09 26.37
CA LYS A 203 41.91 0.52 27.79
C LYS A 203 41.14 1.83 28.00
N LYS A 204 41.25 2.77 27.06
CA LYS A 204 40.50 4.02 27.09
C LYS A 204 39.00 3.76 26.91
N ILE A 205 38.62 2.96 25.92
CA ILE A 205 37.22 2.57 25.68
C ILE A 205 36.62 1.87 26.91
N TYR A 206 37.33 0.91 27.51
CA TYR A 206 36.87 0.24 28.73
C TYR A 206 36.58 1.23 29.86
N LYS A 207 37.52 2.15 30.14
CA LYS A 207 37.35 3.18 31.19
C LYS A 207 36.16 4.10 30.91
N GLU A 208 35.97 4.48 29.65
CA GLU A 208 34.84 5.29 29.22
C GLU A 208 33.51 4.57 29.43
N ILE A 209 33.37 3.35 28.91
CA ILE A 209 32.11 2.59 29.01
C ILE A 209 31.79 2.27 30.47
N LYS A 210 32.79 1.87 31.27
CA LYS A 210 32.63 1.63 32.71
C LYS A 210 32.10 2.87 33.42
N TYR A 211 32.70 4.03 33.15
CA TYR A 211 32.26 5.29 33.74
C TYR A 211 30.83 5.66 33.32
N LYS A 212 30.49 5.55 32.04
CA LYS A 212 29.12 5.80 31.53
C LYS A 212 28.10 4.87 32.20
N LYS A 213 28.41 3.58 32.31
CA LYS A 213 27.61 2.59 33.02
C LYS A 213 27.39 2.94 34.49
N ASP A 214 28.45 3.33 35.22
CA ASP A 214 28.34 3.70 36.64
C ASP A 214 27.40 4.90 36.84
N LEU A 215 27.44 5.89 35.93
CA LEU A 215 26.52 7.02 35.94
C LEU A 215 25.07 6.57 35.65
N LEU A 216 24.87 5.71 34.63
CA LEU A 216 23.55 5.16 34.28
C LEU A 216 22.95 4.33 35.43
N LYS A 217 23.77 3.55 36.13
CA LYS A 217 23.36 2.79 37.31
C LYS A 217 22.83 3.69 38.44
N ILE A 218 23.43 4.86 38.63
CA ILE A 218 22.91 5.87 39.59
C ILE A 218 21.63 6.51 39.07
N PHE A 219 21.59 6.84 37.77
CA PHE A 219 20.43 7.43 37.12
C PHE A 219 19.17 6.54 37.25
N ASN A 220 19.32 5.23 37.01
CA ASN A 220 18.24 4.24 37.02
C ASN A 220 17.76 3.82 38.44
N GLN A 221 18.42 4.26 39.52
CA GLN A 221 18.00 3.92 40.90
C GLN A 221 16.65 4.55 41.27
N LYS A 222 15.55 3.81 41.09
CA LYS A 222 14.18 4.26 41.37
C LYS A 222 13.93 4.71 42.83
N VAL A 223 14.71 4.19 43.79
CA VAL A 223 14.56 4.48 45.22
C VAL A 223 15.07 5.87 45.62
N LEU A 224 15.95 6.47 44.82
CA LEU A 224 16.57 7.76 45.16
C LEU A 224 15.82 8.95 44.58
N GLN A 225 15.73 10.02 45.38
CA GLN A 225 15.25 11.32 44.95
C GLN A 225 16.26 12.01 44.02
N THR A 226 15.77 12.87 43.13
CA THR A 226 16.55 13.63 42.13
C THR A 226 17.79 14.30 42.73
N LYS A 227 17.63 15.01 43.85
CA LYS A 227 18.73 15.70 44.54
C LYS A 227 19.84 14.76 45.04
N ASP A 228 19.48 13.56 45.51
CA ASP A 228 20.45 12.60 46.04
C ASP A 228 21.16 11.82 44.92
N LYS A 229 20.47 11.55 43.80
CA LYS A 229 21.10 11.04 42.58
C LYS A 229 22.19 12.00 42.10
N ILE A 230 21.90 13.29 42.02
CA ILE A 230 22.86 14.32 41.59
C ILE A 230 24.08 14.38 42.53
N LYS A 231 23.87 14.32 43.84
CA LYS A 231 24.98 14.25 44.82
C LYS A 231 25.86 13.01 44.59
N LYS A 232 25.27 11.86 44.26
CA LYS A 232 26.02 10.64 43.95
C LYS A 232 26.77 10.76 42.63
N LEU A 233 26.12 11.25 41.57
CA LEU A 233 26.74 11.46 40.25
C LEU A 233 27.96 12.38 40.33
N ASN A 234 27.87 13.48 41.10
CA ASN A 234 28.97 14.42 41.28
C ASN A 234 30.15 13.87 42.09
N LYS A 235 29.98 12.72 42.78
CA LYS A 235 31.04 12.03 43.51
C LYS A 235 31.74 10.95 42.70
N VAL A 236 31.20 10.55 41.55
CA VAL A 236 31.84 9.56 40.67
C VAL A 236 33.07 10.21 40.07
N GLU A 237 34.25 9.64 40.34
CA GLU A 237 35.50 10.18 39.83
C GLU A 237 35.64 9.94 38.32
N ASN A 238 36.12 10.97 37.61
CA ASN A 238 36.43 10.85 36.19
C ASN A 238 37.73 10.05 36.02
N PRO A 239 37.72 8.94 35.26
CA PRO A 239 38.89 8.07 35.12
C PRO A 239 39.99 8.66 34.23
N PHE A 240 39.75 9.80 33.58
CA PHE A 240 40.71 10.49 32.72
C PHE A 240 41.22 11.78 33.39
N ASN A 241 42.53 11.98 33.36
CA ASN A 241 43.19 13.17 33.89
C ASN A 241 44.21 13.68 32.85
N ASP A 242 43.70 14.27 31.77
CA ASP A 242 44.48 14.63 30.58
C ASP A 242 44.99 16.08 30.63
N ARG A 243 45.25 16.63 31.83
CA ARG A 243 45.73 18.01 32.04
C ARG A 243 47.04 18.37 31.31
N LYS A 244 47.70 17.42 30.64
CA LYS A 244 49.01 17.59 29.98
C LYS A 244 48.98 17.61 28.44
N ASN A 245 47.88 17.27 27.78
CA ASN A 245 47.82 17.31 26.31
C ASN A 245 47.28 18.67 25.84
N PHE A 246 48.20 19.58 25.54
CA PHE A 246 47.95 20.91 24.96
C PHE A 246 47.55 20.83 23.48
N GLY A 247 46.42 20.18 23.18
CA GLY A 247 45.76 20.17 21.87
C GLY A 247 44.25 20.28 22.05
N SER A 248 43.68 21.40 21.60
CA SER A 248 42.28 21.88 21.76
C SER A 248 41.50 21.36 22.98
N PHE A 249 41.24 22.25 23.96
CA PHE A 249 40.49 21.97 25.21
C PHE A 249 39.26 21.07 24.96
N LYS A 250 38.46 21.39 23.93
CA LYS A 250 37.22 20.70 23.53
C LYS A 250 37.35 19.19 23.22
N GLN A 251 38.55 18.67 22.96
CA GLN A 251 38.80 17.28 22.51
C GLN A 251 39.39 16.34 23.59
N SER A 252 39.53 16.78 24.85
CA SER A 252 40.03 15.88 25.90
C SER A 252 38.97 14.86 26.35
N MET A 253 39.35 13.60 26.58
CA MET A 253 38.44 12.55 27.10
C MET A 253 37.87 12.94 28.47
N GLN A 254 38.66 13.65 29.28
CA GLN A 254 38.21 14.18 30.57
C GLN A 254 36.99 15.09 30.39
N GLU A 255 37.03 16.04 29.46
CA GLU A 255 35.89 16.92 29.20
C GLU A 255 34.70 16.19 28.60
N GLU A 256 34.93 15.19 27.75
CA GLU A 256 33.86 14.37 27.20
C GLU A 256 33.09 13.64 28.30
N MET A 257 33.80 13.05 29.27
CA MET A 257 33.18 12.38 30.41
C MET A 257 32.44 13.36 31.35
N GLU A 258 32.93 14.59 31.50
CA GLU A 258 32.22 15.63 32.24
C GLU A 258 31.00 16.16 31.47
N ARG A 259 31.07 16.28 30.13
CA ARG A 259 29.91 16.59 29.28
C ARG A 259 28.84 15.52 29.44
N HIS A 260 29.22 14.24 29.37
CA HIS A 260 28.27 13.14 29.55
C HIS A 260 27.65 13.15 30.96
N ARG A 261 28.44 13.40 32.03
CA ARG A 261 27.88 13.57 33.39
C ARG A 261 26.87 14.72 33.45
N ARG A 262 27.21 15.89 32.90
CA ARG A 262 26.30 17.05 32.83
C ARG A 262 25.03 16.71 32.06
N PHE A 263 25.14 15.92 30.98
CA PHE A 263 23.99 15.43 30.21
C PHE A 263 23.09 14.53 31.07
N ILE A 264 23.63 13.52 31.76
CA ILE A 264 22.84 12.67 32.68
C ILE A 264 22.17 13.50 33.79
N VAL A 265 22.86 14.49 34.34
CA VAL A 265 22.28 15.43 35.32
C VAL A 265 21.15 16.27 34.69
N ALA A 266 21.28 16.69 33.44
CA ALA A 266 20.22 17.43 32.73
C ALA A 266 18.95 16.57 32.58
N LEU A 267 19.11 15.30 32.24
CA LEU A 267 17.99 14.35 32.12
C LEU A 267 17.25 14.15 33.45
N LEU A 268 17.94 14.21 34.60
CA LEU A 268 17.29 14.15 35.92
C LEU A 268 16.39 15.35 36.22
N TYR A 269 16.68 16.52 35.63
CA TYR A 269 15.84 17.71 35.76
C TYR A 269 14.70 17.78 34.75
N PHE A 270 14.66 16.88 33.77
CA PHE A 270 13.78 16.97 32.61
C PHE A 270 12.29 17.11 32.96
N GLU A 271 11.82 16.33 33.94
CA GLU A 271 10.42 16.37 34.38
C GLU A 271 10.11 17.53 35.35
N GLU A 272 10.99 17.78 36.33
CA GLU A 272 10.73 18.72 37.43
C GLU A 272 11.12 20.19 37.10
N GLU A 273 12.19 20.40 36.33
CA GLU A 273 12.77 21.72 36.04
C GLU A 273 13.20 21.84 34.55
N PRO A 274 12.27 21.77 33.57
CA PRO A 274 12.61 21.71 32.14
C PRO A 274 13.40 22.94 31.64
N GLU A 275 13.15 24.12 32.19
CA GLU A 275 13.93 25.35 31.93
C GLU A 275 15.42 25.20 32.29
N LYS A 276 15.71 24.47 33.36
CA LYS A 276 17.07 24.20 33.80
C LYS A 276 17.72 23.15 32.91
N THR A 277 16.99 22.11 32.51
CA THR A 277 17.45 21.15 31.51
C THR A 277 17.81 21.86 30.20
N TYR A 278 16.98 22.78 29.72
CA TYR A 278 17.26 23.57 28.51
C TYR A 278 18.58 24.35 28.63
N LYS A 279 18.79 25.06 29.75
CA LYS A 279 20.03 25.82 30.00
C LYS A 279 21.27 24.92 30.03
N ILE A 280 21.19 23.75 30.66
CA ILE A 280 22.30 22.81 30.73
C ILE A 280 22.61 22.24 29.34
N LEU A 281 21.60 21.79 28.59
CA LEU A 281 21.77 21.22 27.25
C LEU A 281 22.33 22.26 26.26
N LYS A 282 21.85 23.50 26.32
CA LYS A 282 22.37 24.60 25.48
C LYS A 282 23.83 24.89 25.78
N ALA A 283 24.24 24.86 27.06
CA ALA A 283 25.64 25.01 27.43
C ALA A 283 26.50 23.84 26.91
N ILE A 284 26.01 22.59 27.00
CA ILE A 284 26.71 21.41 26.47
C ILE A 284 26.86 21.50 24.94
N LEU A 285 25.84 21.94 24.22
CA LEU A 285 25.88 22.10 22.76
C LEU A 285 26.87 23.17 22.30
N ASN A 286 27.03 24.26 23.04
CA ASN A 286 28.05 25.28 22.77
C ASN A 286 29.48 24.71 22.93
N ASP A 287 29.66 23.75 23.84
CA ASP A 287 30.92 23.04 24.05
C ASP A 287 31.18 22.04 22.91
N SER A 288 30.20 21.18 22.61
CA SER A 288 30.26 20.08 21.65
C SER A 288 28.91 19.83 21.00
N ILE A 289 28.86 19.98 19.67
CA ILE A 289 27.65 19.73 18.86
C ILE A 289 27.58 18.22 18.60
N GLN A 290 26.55 17.57 19.14
CA GLN A 290 26.30 16.13 18.98
C GLN A 290 24.80 15.87 18.79
N PRO A 291 24.42 14.86 17.99
CA PRO A 291 23.02 14.54 17.71
C PRO A 291 22.17 14.35 18.97
N ILE A 292 22.65 13.54 19.93
CA ILE A 292 21.90 13.24 21.16
C ILE A 292 21.59 14.48 22.01
N TYR A 293 22.50 15.45 22.08
CA TYR A 293 22.28 16.69 22.84
C TYR A 293 21.28 17.60 22.12
N ALA A 294 21.38 17.70 20.79
CA ALA A 294 20.45 18.49 19.98
C ALA A 294 19.03 17.90 20.00
N LEU A 295 18.90 16.58 19.90
CA LEU A 295 17.63 15.89 20.00
C LEU A 295 16.98 16.15 21.37
N ASN A 296 17.72 15.99 22.46
CA ASN A 296 17.19 16.27 23.80
C ASN A 296 16.86 17.76 24.02
N LEU A 297 17.60 18.67 23.38
CA LEU A 297 17.26 20.10 23.40
C LEU A 297 15.92 20.35 22.71
N LEU A 298 15.68 19.73 21.54
CA LEU A 298 14.40 19.78 20.83
C LEU A 298 13.27 19.26 21.72
N ILE A 299 13.43 18.08 22.34
CA ILE A 299 12.41 17.49 23.22
C ILE A 299 12.06 18.44 24.38
N VAL A 300 13.07 19.00 25.06
CA VAL A 300 12.85 19.95 26.16
C VAL A 300 12.17 21.22 25.66
N ARG A 301 12.60 21.76 24.52
CA ARG A 301 12.00 22.96 23.93
C ARG A 301 10.53 22.73 23.63
N CYS A 302 10.18 21.59 23.03
CA CYS A 302 8.78 21.19 22.80
C CYS A 302 7.99 21.04 24.11
N LYS A 303 8.60 20.50 25.17
CA LYS A 303 7.97 20.36 26.49
C LYS A 303 7.66 21.71 27.16
N LEU A 304 8.46 22.75 26.89
CA LEU A 304 8.26 24.10 27.40
C LEU A 304 7.13 24.87 26.69
N LEU A 305 6.65 24.37 25.54
CA LEU A 305 5.58 25.03 24.79
C LEU A 305 4.20 24.80 25.42
N ASN A 306 3.41 25.86 25.52
CA ASN A 306 2.02 25.75 25.94
C ASN A 306 1.11 25.51 24.73
N LYS A 307 0.32 24.43 24.75
CA LYS A 307 -0.60 24.08 23.66
C LYS A 307 -1.76 25.05 23.49
N ASP A 308 -2.08 25.82 24.53
CA ASP A 308 -3.16 26.81 24.52
C ASP A 308 -2.71 28.19 23.99
N ASP A 309 -1.42 28.35 23.67
CA ASP A 309 -0.89 29.59 23.08
C ASP A 309 -1.22 29.65 21.58
N ASP A 310 -1.74 30.79 21.11
CA ASP A 310 -2.03 31.04 19.70
C ASP A 310 -0.78 30.82 18.80
N ASN A 311 0.42 31.06 19.34
CA ASN A 311 1.70 30.87 18.65
C ASN A 311 2.32 29.48 18.84
N TYR A 312 1.60 28.51 19.43
CA TYR A 312 2.12 27.17 19.72
C TYR A 312 2.76 26.50 18.50
N LEU A 313 2.05 26.48 17.36
CA LEU A 313 2.53 25.81 16.14
C LEU A 313 3.77 26.48 15.54
N GLU A 314 3.82 27.82 15.54
CA GLU A 314 4.99 28.55 15.02
C GLU A 314 6.20 28.36 15.96
N SER A 315 5.98 28.38 17.28
CA SER A 315 7.03 28.11 18.26
C SER A 315 7.56 26.67 18.18
N TYR A 316 6.69 25.70 17.86
CA TYR A 316 7.07 24.31 17.63
C TYR A 316 7.90 24.18 16.36
N LYS A 317 7.50 24.87 15.28
CA LYS A 317 8.25 24.93 14.02
C LYS A 317 9.63 25.56 14.21
N ASP A 318 9.75 26.61 15.01
CA ASP A 318 11.05 27.21 15.36
C ASP A 318 11.96 26.26 16.15
N ALA A 319 11.39 25.36 16.96
CA ALA A 319 12.15 24.32 17.65
C ALA A 319 12.71 23.29 16.66
N LEU A 320 11.89 22.83 15.71
CA LEU A 320 12.35 21.93 14.65
C LEU A 320 13.42 22.57 13.76
N LEU A 321 13.25 23.84 13.39
CA LEU A 321 14.25 24.59 12.61
C LEU A 321 15.59 24.73 13.34
N GLU A 322 15.58 24.92 14.67
CA GLU A 322 16.82 24.92 15.47
C GLU A 322 17.54 23.57 15.39
N TRP A 323 16.80 22.46 15.47
CA TRP A 323 17.36 21.12 15.29
C TRP A 323 17.93 20.93 13.87
N GLU A 324 17.20 21.34 12.83
CA GLU A 324 17.66 21.23 11.45
C GLU A 324 18.97 21.99 11.23
N ASN A 325 19.05 23.22 11.73
CA ASN A 325 20.27 24.03 11.63
C ASN A 325 21.47 23.41 12.34
N LEU A 326 21.25 22.74 13.49
CA LEU A 326 22.28 21.98 14.19
C LEU A 326 22.68 20.72 13.40
N SER A 327 21.69 20.04 12.79
CA SER A 327 21.90 18.77 12.09
C SER A 327 22.81 18.84 10.88
N ILE A 328 22.90 20.01 10.24
CA ILE A 328 23.83 20.27 9.13
C ILE A 328 25.30 20.07 9.55
N GLN A 329 25.59 20.22 10.84
CA GLN A 329 26.94 20.10 11.39
C GLN A 329 27.27 18.69 11.88
N PHE A 330 26.34 17.74 11.80
CA PHE A 330 26.60 16.37 12.22
C PHE A 330 27.30 15.62 11.08
N GLU A 331 28.57 15.27 11.27
CA GLU A 331 29.31 14.45 10.32
C GLU A 331 28.77 13.00 10.35
N ASN A 332 28.34 12.48 9.19
CA ASN A 332 27.91 11.09 8.99
C ASN A 332 26.82 10.58 9.96
N ASN A 333 25.92 11.44 10.45
CA ASN A 333 24.85 11.01 11.35
C ASN A 333 23.80 10.18 10.60
N ILE A 334 23.62 8.93 11.04
CA ILE A 334 22.53 8.07 10.62
C ILE A 334 21.47 8.15 11.73
N LEU A 335 20.27 8.59 11.35
CA LEU A 335 19.17 8.77 12.31
C LEU A 335 18.81 7.45 12.99
N ASP A 336 18.73 7.47 14.31
CA ASP A 336 18.23 6.33 15.09
C ASP A 336 16.69 6.33 15.22
N LYS A 337 16.14 5.26 15.81
CA LYS A 337 14.68 5.13 16.04
C LYS A 337 14.13 6.33 16.83
N SER A 338 14.83 6.79 17.86
CA SER A 338 14.37 7.86 18.74
C SER A 338 14.32 9.19 17.98
N GLU A 339 15.33 9.47 17.16
CA GLU A 339 15.35 10.64 16.27
C GLU A 339 14.18 10.61 15.28
N TYR A 340 13.92 9.47 14.62
CA TYR A 340 12.79 9.33 13.71
C TYR A 340 11.45 9.56 14.42
N VAL A 341 11.24 9.00 15.61
CA VAL A 341 10.01 9.19 16.40
C VAL A 341 9.77 10.67 16.66
N ILE A 342 10.76 11.39 17.19
CA ILE A 342 10.63 12.81 17.55
C ILE A 342 10.40 13.69 16.32
N LEU A 343 11.15 13.45 15.23
CA LEU A 343 11.02 14.25 14.01
C LEU A 343 9.68 14.00 13.31
N LEU A 344 9.27 12.74 13.16
CA LEU A 344 7.99 12.40 12.55
C LEU A 344 6.83 12.94 13.38
N GLU A 345 6.88 12.81 14.71
CA GLU A 345 5.87 13.39 15.60
C GLU A 345 5.82 14.92 15.45
N GLY A 346 6.98 15.58 15.45
CA GLY A 346 7.05 17.03 15.28
C GLY A 346 6.45 17.52 13.97
N TYR A 347 6.84 16.92 12.83
CA TYR A 347 6.29 17.29 11.53
C TYR A 347 4.82 16.91 11.37
N GLN A 348 4.37 15.84 12.04
CA GLN A 348 2.96 15.51 12.15
C GLN A 348 2.18 16.57 12.94
N ILE A 349 2.72 17.09 14.05
CA ILE A 349 2.10 18.13 14.87
C ILE A 349 1.89 19.40 14.05
N ILE A 350 2.94 19.92 13.41
CA ILE A 350 2.87 21.15 12.60
C ILE A 350 2.27 20.94 11.20
N ASN A 351 1.82 19.72 10.89
CA ASN A 351 1.21 19.33 9.62
C ASN A 351 2.07 19.65 8.38
N ASN A 352 3.39 19.50 8.49
CA ASN A 352 4.31 19.71 7.37
C ASN A 352 4.44 18.42 6.56
N PHE A 353 3.73 18.38 5.43
CA PHE A 353 3.63 17.20 4.56
C PHE A 353 4.99 16.78 3.98
N ASP A 354 5.73 17.71 3.39
CA ASP A 354 6.96 17.41 2.66
C ASP A 354 8.05 16.86 3.58
N LYS A 355 8.25 17.50 4.74
CA LYS A 355 9.24 17.04 5.73
C LYS A 355 8.84 15.71 6.34
N PHE A 356 7.55 15.51 6.67
CA PHE A 356 7.09 14.21 7.17
C PHE A 356 7.40 13.10 6.15
N LEU A 357 7.06 13.30 4.87
CA LEU A 357 7.33 12.30 3.85
C LEU A 357 8.82 12.08 3.59
N TYR A 358 9.65 13.12 3.67
CA TYR A 358 11.10 12.99 3.57
C TYR A 358 11.64 12.02 4.64
N TYR A 359 11.31 12.24 5.91
CA TYR A 359 11.76 11.35 6.99
C TYR A 359 11.12 9.96 6.90
N TRP A 360 9.83 9.88 6.57
CA TRP A 360 9.12 8.61 6.40
C TRP A 360 9.74 7.73 5.30
N ASN A 361 10.15 8.34 4.19
CA ASN A 361 10.70 7.61 3.04
C ASN A 361 12.20 7.28 3.20
N THR A 362 12.93 8.04 4.00
CA THR A 362 14.35 7.78 4.31
C THR A 362 14.54 6.82 5.49
N MET A 363 13.51 6.66 6.33
CA MET A 363 13.52 5.73 7.45
C MET A 363 13.69 4.28 7.00
N PRO A 364 14.52 3.48 7.69
CA PRO A 364 14.63 2.05 7.44
C PRO A 364 13.28 1.34 7.47
N GLU A 365 13.06 0.42 6.54
CA GLU A 365 11.77 -0.23 6.33
C GLU A 365 11.28 -0.99 7.58
N TYR A 366 12.21 -1.62 8.31
CA TYR A 366 11.88 -2.40 9.51
C TYR A 366 11.25 -1.55 10.64
N LEU A 367 11.53 -0.24 10.69
CA LEU A 367 10.98 0.70 11.66
C LEU A 367 9.55 1.15 11.30
N LYS A 368 9.12 1.04 10.03
CA LYS A 368 7.80 1.52 9.62
C LYS A 368 6.65 0.79 10.29
N ASN A 369 6.87 -0.41 10.82
CA ASN A 369 5.86 -1.16 11.57
C ASN A 369 6.12 -1.15 13.08
N ASP A 370 7.08 -0.35 13.57
CA ASP A 370 7.34 -0.23 15.00
C ASP A 370 6.16 0.42 15.73
N LEU A 371 5.79 -0.14 16.88
CA LEU A 371 4.59 0.28 17.63
C LEU A 371 4.65 1.71 18.16
N ASP A 372 5.84 2.32 18.27
CA ASP A 372 6.00 3.73 18.68
C ASP A 372 5.79 4.69 17.49
N ILE A 373 6.00 4.22 16.26
CA ILE A 373 5.91 5.01 15.03
C ILE A 373 4.52 4.91 14.40
N VAL A 374 3.87 3.74 14.51
CA VAL A 374 2.54 3.49 13.93
C VAL A 374 1.50 4.55 14.33
N PRO A 375 1.36 4.94 15.62
CA PRO A 375 0.43 6.01 16.03
C PRO A 375 0.69 7.34 15.31
N ILE A 376 1.95 7.70 15.13
CA ILE A 376 2.37 8.95 14.50
C ILE A 376 1.92 8.95 13.03
N ARG A 377 2.19 7.85 12.30
CA ARG A 377 1.77 7.71 10.91
C ARG A 377 0.26 7.73 10.75
N CYS A 378 -0.48 7.08 11.65
CA CYS A 378 -1.93 7.08 11.62
C CYS A 378 -2.50 8.47 11.82
N LYS A 379 -2.03 9.21 12.84
CA LYS A 379 -2.42 10.61 13.09
C LYS A 379 -2.05 11.55 11.93
N PHE A 380 -0.92 11.29 11.27
CA PHE A 380 -0.55 12.03 10.05
C PHE A 380 -1.55 11.76 8.92
N LEU A 381 -1.83 10.50 8.60
CA LEU A 381 -2.79 10.12 7.56
C LEU A 381 -4.20 10.64 7.87
N GLN A 382 -4.59 10.65 9.14
CA GLN A 382 -5.82 11.26 9.62
C GLN A 382 -5.90 12.75 9.26
N LYS A 383 -4.87 13.54 9.60
CA LYS A 383 -4.80 14.97 9.24
C LYS A 383 -4.86 15.22 7.73
N GLN A 384 -4.38 14.27 6.93
CA GLN A 384 -4.43 14.32 5.46
C GLN A 384 -5.76 13.78 4.88
N GLN A 385 -6.76 13.48 5.71
CA GLN A 385 -8.05 12.90 5.31
C GLN A 385 -7.93 11.54 4.59
N MET A 386 -6.87 10.79 4.91
CA MET A 386 -6.55 9.47 4.36
C MET A 386 -6.89 8.35 5.35
N SER A 387 -8.01 8.46 6.07
CA SER A 387 -8.36 7.53 7.17
C SER A 387 -8.51 6.08 6.71
N ALA A 388 -8.99 5.83 5.48
CA ALA A 388 -9.05 4.47 4.92
C ALA A 388 -7.66 3.83 4.76
N THR A 389 -6.67 4.63 4.31
CA THR A 389 -5.27 4.19 4.21
C THR A 389 -4.69 3.92 5.59
N ALA A 390 -5.01 4.76 6.58
CA ALA A 390 -4.59 4.57 7.96
C ALA A 390 -5.17 3.29 8.59
N ILE A 391 -6.46 3.02 8.36
CA ILE A 391 -7.15 1.80 8.84
C ILE A 391 -6.49 0.55 8.23
N LYS A 392 -6.28 0.53 6.91
CA LYS A 392 -5.62 -0.59 6.23
C LYS A 392 -4.21 -0.82 6.80
N TYR A 393 -3.44 0.26 6.98
CA TYR A 393 -2.11 0.19 7.55
C TYR A 393 -2.12 -0.36 9.00
N LEU A 394 -3.06 0.05 9.85
CA LEU A 394 -3.22 -0.52 11.19
C LEU A 394 -3.55 -2.02 11.16
N GLU A 395 -4.40 -2.46 10.23
CA GLU A 395 -4.72 -3.89 10.07
C GLU A 395 -3.48 -4.70 9.69
N GLU A 396 -2.66 -4.20 8.78
CA GLU A 396 -1.37 -4.81 8.42
C GLU A 396 -0.42 -4.87 9.63
N VAL A 397 -0.37 -3.83 10.46
CA VAL A 397 0.43 -3.79 11.69
C VAL A 397 -0.06 -4.82 12.71
N PHE A 398 -1.37 -4.96 12.92
CA PHE A 398 -1.93 -5.98 13.82
C PHE A 398 -1.56 -7.40 13.37
N ILE A 399 -1.63 -7.66 12.05
CA ILE A 399 -1.21 -8.94 11.47
C ILE A 399 0.29 -9.18 11.66
N PHE A 400 1.11 -8.14 11.47
CA PHE A 400 2.56 -8.20 11.59
C PHE A 400 3.03 -8.59 12.99
N HIS A 401 2.46 -7.96 14.03
CA HIS A 401 2.88 -8.19 15.41
C HIS A 401 2.26 -9.43 16.05
N LYS A 402 1.03 -9.80 15.67
CA LYS A 402 0.19 -10.90 16.23
C LYS A 402 -0.11 -10.79 17.73
N GLU A 403 0.92 -10.66 18.56
CA GLU A 403 0.83 -10.40 19.99
C GLU A 403 1.20 -8.96 20.26
N ILE A 404 0.29 -8.18 20.84
CA ILE A 404 0.59 -6.82 21.27
C ILE A 404 0.24 -6.75 22.75
N ASP A 405 1.08 -6.06 23.53
CA ASP A 405 0.76 -5.78 24.93
C ASP A 405 -0.60 -5.08 25.03
N LYS A 406 -1.37 -5.42 26.06
CA LYS A 406 -2.74 -4.92 26.20
C LYS A 406 -2.79 -3.39 26.18
N SER A 407 -1.88 -2.71 26.89
CA SER A 407 -1.87 -1.24 26.94
C SER A 407 -1.65 -0.65 25.55
N LYS A 408 -0.74 -1.23 24.76
CA LYS A 408 -0.43 -0.73 23.42
C LYS A 408 -1.52 -1.08 22.40
N LYS A 409 -2.14 -2.25 22.57
CA LYS A 409 -3.28 -2.68 21.77
C LYS A 409 -4.48 -1.74 21.99
N ASP A 410 -4.81 -1.44 23.24
CA ASP A 410 -5.90 -0.53 23.60
C ASP A 410 -5.66 0.88 23.01
N GLU A 411 -4.41 1.37 23.00
CA GLU A 411 -4.02 2.64 22.35
C GLU A 411 -4.30 2.60 20.83
N LEU A 412 -3.86 1.56 20.13
CA LEU A 412 -4.03 1.43 18.68
C LEU A 412 -5.49 1.18 18.28
N GLU A 413 -6.25 0.41 19.06
CA GLU A 413 -7.67 0.21 18.85
C GLU A 413 -8.44 1.52 19.00
N LYS A 414 -8.11 2.33 20.01
CA LYS A 414 -8.69 3.67 20.14
C LYS A 414 -8.42 4.55 18.91
N ILE A 415 -7.20 4.54 18.38
CA ILE A 415 -6.87 5.27 17.14
C ILE A 415 -7.68 4.71 15.96
N LYS A 416 -7.84 3.39 15.86
CA LYS A 416 -8.65 2.76 14.82
C LYS A 416 -10.11 3.19 14.92
N ASP A 417 -10.69 3.21 16.12
CA ASP A 417 -12.07 3.64 16.35
C ASP A 417 -12.27 5.11 15.98
N ASP A 418 -11.33 5.99 16.36
CA ASP A 418 -11.35 7.41 15.98
C ASP A 418 -11.30 7.57 14.45
N LEU A 419 -10.45 6.80 13.76
CA LEU A 419 -10.35 6.79 12.30
C LEU A 419 -11.60 6.26 11.60
N VAL A 420 -12.23 5.21 12.13
CA VAL A 420 -13.47 4.63 11.60
C VAL A 420 -14.62 5.61 11.77
N ASN A 421 -14.75 6.22 12.95
CA ASN A 421 -15.76 7.24 13.21
C ASN A 421 -15.59 8.43 12.27
N GLU A 422 -14.37 8.92 12.08
CA GLU A 422 -14.09 9.99 11.12
C GLU A 422 -14.39 9.56 9.67
N TYR A 423 -14.00 8.35 9.27
CA TYR A 423 -14.28 7.80 7.95
C TYR A 423 -15.79 7.69 7.71
N GLU A 424 -16.56 7.21 8.68
CA GLU A 424 -18.02 7.14 8.61
C GLU A 424 -18.67 8.51 8.58
N VAL A 425 -18.21 9.47 9.39
CA VAL A 425 -18.70 10.85 9.39
C VAL A 425 -18.37 11.52 8.05
N ALA A 426 -17.17 11.31 7.50
CA ALA A 426 -16.77 11.78 6.18
C ALA A 426 -17.58 11.11 5.06
N TYR A 427 -17.93 9.84 5.21
CA TYR A 427 -18.78 9.12 4.25
C TYR A 427 -20.23 9.61 4.28
N LYS A 428 -20.81 9.77 5.49
CA LYS A 428 -22.16 10.32 5.71
C LYS A 428 -22.25 11.79 5.28
N SER A 429 -21.21 12.59 5.54
CA SER A 429 -21.14 13.97 5.05
C SER A 429 -20.92 14.06 3.54
N LYS A 430 -20.20 13.12 2.91
CA LYS A 430 -20.13 12.98 1.44
C LYS A 430 -21.46 12.58 0.81
N GLN A 431 -22.32 11.81 1.49
CA GLN A 431 -23.71 11.60 1.04
C GLN A 431 -24.53 12.89 1.09
N ILE A 432 -24.33 13.75 2.10
CA ILE A 432 -24.96 15.06 2.20
C ILE A 432 -24.37 16.06 1.17
N LEU A 433 -23.08 15.95 0.88
CA LEU A 433 -22.33 16.77 -0.09
C LEU A 433 -22.41 16.28 -1.54
N LYS A 434 -23.09 15.17 -1.85
CA LYS A 434 -23.56 14.88 -3.23
C LYS A 434 -24.49 15.99 -3.76
N ILE A 435 -24.86 16.97 -2.93
CA ILE A 435 -25.53 18.21 -3.32
C ILE A 435 -24.57 19.35 -3.72
N ASN A 436 -23.28 19.37 -3.36
CA ASN A 436 -22.35 20.44 -3.79
C ASN A 436 -20.87 20.00 -3.86
N SER A 437 -20.33 20.00 -5.08
CA SER A 437 -18.99 19.54 -5.49
C SER A 437 -17.86 20.58 -5.39
N SER A 438 -16.65 20.17 -4.96
CA SER A 438 -15.29 20.63 -5.39
C SER A 438 -14.21 20.00 -4.46
N SER A 439 -13.00 19.59 -4.85
CA SER A 439 -12.25 19.68 -6.12
C SER A 439 -10.94 18.86 -6.05
N ILE A 440 -10.80 17.80 -6.85
CA ILE A 440 -9.49 17.36 -7.36
C ILE A 440 -9.26 18.19 -8.63
N ILE A 441 -8.26 19.06 -8.62
CA ILE A 441 -7.85 19.78 -9.84
C ILE A 441 -6.82 18.88 -10.52
N LEU A 442 -7.26 18.13 -11.54
CA LEU A 442 -6.34 17.41 -12.41
C LEU A 442 -5.62 18.41 -13.32
N THR A 443 -4.31 18.23 -13.50
CA THR A 443 -3.61 18.90 -14.61
C THR A 443 -4.17 18.43 -15.96
N PRO A 444 -4.07 19.23 -17.04
CA PRO A 444 -4.50 18.80 -18.38
C PRO A 444 -3.87 17.47 -18.83
N GLU A 445 -2.62 17.21 -18.47
CA GLU A 445 -1.89 15.98 -18.76
C GLU A 445 -2.48 14.78 -18.01
N GLU A 446 -2.73 14.92 -16.71
CA GLU A 446 -3.36 13.88 -15.90
C GLU A 446 -4.78 13.60 -16.38
N ALA A 447 -5.56 14.66 -16.64
CA ALA A 447 -6.91 14.54 -17.17
C ALA A 447 -6.93 13.78 -18.50
N LYS A 448 -5.96 14.05 -19.40
CA LYS A 448 -5.80 13.33 -20.66
C LYS A 448 -5.44 11.85 -20.43
N VAL A 449 -4.54 11.55 -19.50
CA VAL A 449 -4.16 10.15 -19.17
C VAL A 449 -5.36 9.38 -18.61
N TYR A 450 -6.09 9.96 -17.66
CA TYR A 450 -7.29 9.32 -17.09
C TYR A 450 -8.39 9.16 -18.14
N TRP A 451 -8.61 10.17 -18.99
CA TRP A 451 -9.57 10.07 -20.09
C TRP A 451 -9.23 8.93 -21.05
N LEU A 452 -7.97 8.81 -21.48
CA LEU A 452 -7.54 7.73 -22.36
C LEU A 452 -7.66 6.35 -21.70
N LYS A 453 -7.39 6.25 -20.38
CA LYS A 453 -7.62 5.02 -19.62
C LYS A 453 -9.09 4.63 -19.62
N ILE A 454 -10.00 5.56 -19.27
CA ILE A 454 -11.45 5.34 -19.27
C ILE A 454 -11.93 4.90 -20.66
N LYS A 455 -11.50 5.63 -21.69
CA LYS A 455 -11.88 5.37 -23.08
C LYS A 455 -11.48 3.95 -23.54
N ASN A 456 -10.36 3.43 -23.07
CA ASN A 456 -9.84 2.11 -23.44
C ASN A 456 -10.29 0.96 -22.53
N MET A 457 -11.19 1.21 -21.56
CA MET A 457 -11.75 0.14 -20.72
C MET A 457 -12.70 -0.76 -21.52
N ILE A 458 -13.02 -1.93 -20.94
CA ILE A 458 -14.06 -2.83 -21.43
C ILE A 458 -15.45 -2.23 -21.23
N ASP A 459 -16.42 -2.65 -22.04
CA ASP A 459 -17.76 -2.07 -22.12
C ASP A 459 -18.52 -2.19 -20.77
N GLU A 460 -18.28 -3.25 -20.00
CA GLU A 460 -18.84 -3.44 -18.65
C GLU A 460 -18.34 -2.39 -17.64
N HIS A 461 -17.14 -1.84 -17.82
CA HIS A 461 -16.64 -0.77 -16.97
C HIS A 461 -17.21 0.59 -17.38
N HIS A 462 -17.49 0.82 -18.67
CA HIS A 462 -18.18 2.05 -19.11
C HIS A 462 -19.57 2.14 -18.48
N ALA A 463 -20.28 1.01 -18.37
CA ALA A 463 -21.57 0.91 -17.69
C ALA A 463 -21.52 1.26 -16.19
N LYS A 464 -20.34 1.30 -15.57
CA LYS A 464 -20.14 1.71 -14.17
C LYS A 464 -19.70 3.17 -14.02
N ILE A 465 -19.14 3.77 -15.07
CA ILE A 465 -18.50 5.10 -15.01
C ILE A 465 -19.42 6.22 -15.47
N PHE A 466 -20.17 6.00 -16.54
CA PHE A 466 -20.97 7.04 -17.20
C PHE A 466 -22.41 7.23 -16.71
N PRO A 467 -23.13 6.22 -16.19
CA PRO A 467 -24.46 6.44 -15.66
C PRO A 467 -24.45 7.31 -14.40
N ARG A 468 -25.60 7.94 -14.13
CA ARG A 468 -25.84 8.72 -12.89
C ARG A 468 -26.18 7.83 -11.70
N GLU A 469 -26.70 6.64 -11.96
CA GLU A 469 -27.05 5.64 -10.95
C GLU A 469 -25.86 4.70 -10.72
N GLU A 470 -25.65 4.25 -9.48
CA GLU A 470 -24.48 3.43 -9.12
C GLU A 470 -24.62 2.00 -9.66
N GLU A 471 -23.54 1.50 -10.28
CA GLU A 471 -23.32 0.09 -10.66
C GLU A 471 -24.34 -0.55 -11.63
N LEU A 472 -24.68 0.12 -12.74
CA LEU A 472 -25.48 -0.53 -13.81
C LEU A 472 -24.70 -1.66 -14.50
N SER A 473 -25.42 -2.74 -14.84
CA SER A 473 -24.94 -3.72 -15.82
C SER A 473 -24.88 -3.11 -17.23
N LEU A 474 -24.11 -3.74 -18.14
CA LEU A 474 -24.04 -3.30 -19.54
C LEU A 474 -25.43 -3.28 -20.21
N GLU A 475 -26.26 -4.27 -19.89
CA GLU A 475 -27.64 -4.37 -20.39
C GLU A 475 -28.50 -3.17 -19.94
N GLU A 476 -28.45 -2.83 -18.64
CA GLU A 476 -29.18 -1.69 -18.08
C GLU A 476 -28.66 -0.35 -18.61
N PHE A 477 -27.35 -0.23 -18.81
CA PHE A 477 -26.73 0.95 -19.39
C PHE A 477 -27.16 1.16 -20.85
N ILE A 478 -27.25 0.09 -21.65
CA ILE A 478 -27.81 0.14 -23.00
C ILE A 478 -29.27 0.60 -22.96
N LEU A 479 -30.09 -0.02 -22.09
CA LEU A 479 -31.50 0.33 -21.95
C LEU A 479 -31.68 1.82 -21.59
N GLU A 480 -30.93 2.32 -20.62
CA GLU A 480 -31.04 3.71 -20.19
C GLU A 480 -30.68 4.69 -21.31
N ASN A 481 -29.61 4.41 -22.07
CA ASN A 481 -29.27 5.22 -23.24
C ASN A 481 -30.38 5.18 -24.31
N MET A 482 -30.95 4.00 -24.58
CA MET A 482 -32.05 3.86 -25.54
C MET A 482 -33.33 4.54 -25.06
N ARG A 483 -33.59 4.55 -23.75
CA ARG A 483 -34.68 5.32 -23.14
C ARG A 483 -34.48 6.81 -23.37
N LEU A 484 -33.28 7.34 -23.09
CA LEU A 484 -32.96 8.75 -23.31
C LEU A 484 -33.08 9.15 -24.79
N ILE A 485 -32.60 8.30 -25.70
CA ILE A 485 -32.76 8.50 -27.15
C ILE A 485 -34.25 8.55 -27.53
N SER A 486 -35.06 7.62 -27.01
CA SER A 486 -36.50 7.60 -27.28
C SER A 486 -37.21 8.85 -26.78
N LEU A 487 -36.83 9.36 -25.61
CA LEU A 487 -37.36 10.64 -25.09
C LEU A 487 -36.96 11.82 -25.98
N GLU A 488 -35.72 11.83 -26.46
CA GLU A 488 -35.22 12.88 -27.35
C GLU A 488 -35.91 12.86 -28.73
N LEU A 489 -36.26 11.67 -29.23
CA LEU A 489 -37.09 11.52 -30.43
C LEU A 489 -38.52 12.04 -30.19
N LEU A 490 -39.10 11.77 -29.03
CA LEU A 490 -40.43 12.26 -28.65
C LEU A 490 -40.50 13.79 -28.58
N GLU A 491 -39.42 14.48 -28.18
CA GLU A 491 -39.36 15.95 -28.25
C GLU A 491 -39.47 16.48 -29.68
N ARG A 492 -39.02 15.68 -30.67
CA ARG A 492 -39.07 16.02 -32.10
C ARG A 492 -40.32 15.51 -32.79
N ARG A 493 -41.29 14.95 -32.05
CA ARG A 493 -42.48 14.30 -32.64
C ARG A 493 -43.29 15.20 -33.56
N GLU A 494 -43.35 16.51 -33.30
CA GLU A 494 -44.07 17.48 -34.15
C GLU A 494 -43.47 17.56 -35.57
N ASN A 495 -42.16 17.34 -35.72
CA ASN A 495 -41.49 17.28 -37.03
C ASN A 495 -41.90 16.03 -37.84
N VAL A 496 -42.45 15.03 -37.16
CA VAL A 496 -42.92 13.76 -37.70
C VAL A 496 -44.45 13.78 -37.90
N LYS A 497 -45.21 14.48 -37.05
CA LYS A 497 -46.69 14.51 -37.07
C LYS A 497 -47.30 14.91 -38.41
N ASN A 498 -46.71 15.92 -39.06
CA ASN A 498 -47.23 16.52 -40.30
C ASN A 498 -46.78 15.82 -41.58
N LYS A 499 -45.92 14.79 -41.50
CA LYS A 499 -45.44 14.05 -42.68
C LYS A 499 -46.24 12.76 -42.87
N SER A 500 -46.81 12.57 -44.06
CA SER A 500 -47.75 11.49 -44.40
C SER A 500 -47.08 10.10 -44.54
N LYS A 501 -47.66 9.07 -43.89
CA LYS A 501 -47.79 7.62 -44.22
C LYS A 501 -46.71 6.83 -45.03
N LYS A 502 -45.49 7.30 -45.28
CA LYS A 502 -44.48 6.56 -46.08
C LYS A 502 -43.34 5.96 -45.23
N LEU A 503 -42.71 4.91 -45.78
CA LEU A 503 -41.45 4.26 -45.34
C LEU A 503 -40.35 5.29 -45.04
N PHE A 504 -40.26 6.35 -45.85
CA PHE A 504 -39.32 7.48 -45.67
C PHE A 504 -39.26 8.08 -44.26
N ILE A 505 -40.35 8.00 -43.49
CA ILE A 505 -40.36 8.51 -42.11
C ILE A 505 -39.70 7.54 -41.14
N GLU A 506 -39.82 6.22 -41.37
CA GLU A 506 -39.14 5.20 -40.56
C GLU A 506 -37.63 5.31 -40.75
N ASP A 507 -37.17 5.32 -42.01
CA ASP A 507 -35.76 5.51 -42.36
C ASP A 507 -35.20 6.81 -41.75
N MET A 508 -35.94 7.92 -41.87
CA MET A 508 -35.55 9.21 -41.28
C MET A 508 -35.45 9.16 -39.75
N ILE A 509 -36.34 8.42 -39.06
CA ILE A 509 -36.26 8.26 -37.61
C ILE A 509 -35.08 7.33 -37.25
N ASN A 510 -34.81 6.29 -38.04
CA ASN A 510 -33.67 5.40 -37.84
C ASN A 510 -32.33 6.12 -38.06
N ASP A 511 -32.25 7.03 -39.04
CA ASP A 511 -31.13 7.95 -39.23
C ASP A 511 -30.90 8.83 -38.00
N TRP A 512 -31.98 9.33 -37.40
CA TRP A 512 -31.92 10.10 -36.17
C TRP A 512 -31.46 9.24 -34.99
N VAL A 513 -31.94 8.01 -34.85
CA VAL A 513 -31.47 7.05 -33.83
C VAL A 513 -29.97 6.82 -33.98
N THR A 514 -29.50 6.52 -35.20
CA THR A 514 -28.08 6.30 -35.50
C THR A 514 -27.23 7.51 -35.14
N SER A 515 -27.69 8.70 -35.52
CA SER A 515 -27.01 9.96 -35.20
C SER A 515 -26.94 10.21 -33.70
N LEU A 516 -28.04 9.97 -32.97
CA LEU A 516 -28.12 10.15 -31.53
C LEU A 516 -27.23 9.15 -30.77
N ILE A 517 -27.16 7.89 -31.22
CA ILE A 517 -26.24 6.89 -30.64
C ILE A 517 -24.80 7.33 -30.85
N ASN A 518 -24.42 7.71 -32.08
CA ASN A 518 -23.06 8.15 -32.37
C ASN A 518 -22.68 9.42 -31.59
N GLN A 519 -23.62 10.34 -31.38
CA GLN A 519 -23.41 11.52 -30.54
C GLN A 519 -23.24 11.16 -29.05
N ARG A 520 -24.11 10.28 -28.52
CA ARG A 520 -24.16 9.94 -27.10
C ARG A 520 -23.10 8.95 -26.68
N MET A 521 -22.62 8.09 -27.57
CA MET A 521 -21.73 6.97 -27.23
C MET A 521 -20.39 7.02 -27.98
N GLY A 522 -20.23 7.95 -28.94
CA GLY A 522 -18.99 8.07 -29.72
C GLY A 522 -17.76 8.43 -28.89
N PHE A 523 -17.93 9.04 -27.72
CA PHE A 523 -16.80 9.40 -26.84
C PHE A 523 -16.10 8.17 -26.25
N ILE A 524 -16.80 7.05 -26.08
CA ILE A 524 -16.26 5.71 -25.74
C ILE A 524 -16.07 4.82 -26.97
N ASN A 525 -16.01 5.40 -28.17
CA ASN A 525 -15.83 4.70 -29.45
C ASN A 525 -16.92 3.66 -29.78
N TRP A 526 -18.12 3.79 -29.23
CA TRP A 526 -19.26 3.03 -29.74
C TRP A 526 -19.77 3.67 -31.01
N SER A 527 -20.13 2.85 -32.00
CA SER A 527 -20.60 3.33 -33.29
C SER A 527 -21.85 2.59 -33.73
N ALA A 528 -22.88 3.34 -34.11
CA ALA A 528 -24.06 2.86 -34.80
C ALA A 528 -23.84 2.95 -36.30
N ARG A 529 -24.18 1.88 -37.02
CA ARG A 529 -24.15 1.83 -38.48
C ARG A 529 -25.52 1.38 -38.99
N ASP A 530 -26.06 2.17 -39.90
CA ASP A 530 -27.27 1.88 -40.66
C ASP A 530 -26.93 1.00 -41.88
N GLN A 531 -27.89 0.20 -42.33
CA GLN A 531 -27.86 -0.57 -43.58
C GLN A 531 -26.64 -1.51 -43.75
N SER A 532 -26.22 -2.18 -42.68
CA SER A 532 -25.25 -3.27 -42.83
C SER A 532 -25.94 -4.52 -43.39
N ARG A 533 -25.56 -4.94 -44.60
CA ARG A 533 -25.99 -6.23 -45.17
C ARG A 533 -25.42 -7.37 -44.31
N GLY A 534 -26.28 -8.13 -43.62
CA GLY A 534 -25.82 -9.23 -42.78
C GLY A 534 -26.97 -10.13 -42.31
N GLY A 535 -26.80 -11.46 -42.46
CA GLY A 535 -27.86 -12.45 -42.23
C GLY A 535 -28.62 -12.81 -43.50
N ASN A 536 -29.63 -13.67 -43.41
CA ASN A 536 -30.47 -14.08 -44.55
C ASN A 536 -31.74 -13.24 -44.60
N SER A 537 -32.16 -12.83 -45.81
CA SER A 537 -33.46 -12.20 -46.02
C SER A 537 -34.61 -13.18 -45.73
N ALA A 538 -35.80 -12.67 -45.43
CA ALA A 538 -37.00 -13.49 -45.21
C ALA A 538 -37.37 -14.40 -46.40
N THR A 539 -36.78 -14.19 -47.58
CA THR A 539 -36.98 -14.98 -48.80
C THR A 539 -35.77 -15.86 -49.17
N ASP A 540 -34.70 -15.86 -48.37
CA ASP A 540 -33.42 -16.56 -48.60
C ASP A 540 -32.73 -16.23 -49.95
N LYS A 541 -33.14 -15.14 -50.63
CA LYS A 541 -32.62 -14.75 -51.96
C LYS A 541 -31.56 -13.65 -51.93
N SER A 542 -31.44 -12.93 -50.83
CA SER A 542 -30.44 -11.88 -50.60
C SER A 542 -30.01 -11.82 -49.14
N ALA A 543 -28.92 -11.10 -48.84
CA ALA A 543 -28.56 -10.75 -47.46
C ALA A 543 -29.71 -9.97 -46.79
N GLY A 544 -29.99 -10.27 -45.52
CA GLY A 544 -30.94 -9.54 -44.69
C GLY A 544 -30.45 -8.13 -44.39
N GLU A 545 -31.36 -7.17 -44.38
CA GLU A 545 -31.09 -5.76 -44.09
C GLU A 545 -31.45 -5.48 -42.63
N ARG A 546 -30.43 -5.36 -41.78
CA ARG A 546 -30.60 -5.02 -40.37
C ARG A 546 -30.78 -3.50 -40.25
N ASP A 547 -31.71 -3.05 -39.43
CA ASP A 547 -31.97 -1.61 -39.29
C ASP A 547 -30.77 -0.89 -38.67
N ILE A 548 -30.32 -1.27 -37.45
CA ILE A 548 -29.13 -0.65 -36.85
C ILE A 548 -28.31 -1.67 -36.07
N ILE A 549 -26.98 -1.65 -36.27
CA ILE A 549 -26.02 -2.37 -35.42
C ILE A 549 -25.18 -1.37 -34.64
N VAL A 550 -25.01 -1.62 -33.34
CA VAL A 550 -24.07 -0.87 -32.50
C VAL A 550 -22.88 -1.75 -32.16
N SER A 551 -21.67 -1.30 -32.52
CA SER A 551 -20.41 -2.00 -32.21
C SER A 551 -19.47 -1.14 -31.36
N ASN A 552 -18.63 -1.80 -30.57
CA ASN A 552 -17.54 -1.15 -29.82
C ASN A 552 -16.31 -0.86 -30.70
N GLN A 553 -15.23 -0.34 -30.10
CA GLN A 553 -13.97 -0.03 -30.80
C GLN A 553 -13.28 -1.24 -31.44
N SER A 554 -13.48 -2.43 -30.89
CA SER A 554 -12.95 -3.69 -31.40
C SER A 554 -13.76 -4.24 -32.56
N LYS A 555 -14.87 -3.57 -32.93
CA LYS A 555 -15.89 -4.00 -33.91
C LYS A 555 -16.70 -5.22 -33.46
N ASP A 556 -16.77 -5.46 -32.15
CA ASP A 556 -17.70 -6.42 -31.57
C ASP A 556 -19.10 -5.81 -31.51
N ASP A 557 -20.11 -6.55 -31.94
CA ASP A 557 -21.50 -6.08 -31.98
C ASP A 557 -22.12 -6.20 -30.59
N LEU A 558 -22.38 -5.05 -29.95
CA LEU A 558 -22.89 -4.97 -28.58
C LEU A 558 -24.38 -5.29 -28.51
N PHE A 559 -25.17 -4.64 -29.36
CA PHE A 559 -26.60 -4.86 -29.49
C PHE A 559 -27.10 -4.51 -30.88
N LEU A 560 -28.27 -5.05 -31.20
CA LEU A 560 -28.98 -4.85 -32.47
C LEU A 560 -30.25 -4.04 -32.23
N ILE A 561 -30.68 -3.29 -33.23
CA ILE A 561 -31.95 -2.56 -33.19
C ILE A 561 -32.80 -3.01 -34.37
N GLU A 562 -34.05 -3.38 -34.08
CA GLU A 562 -35.14 -3.52 -35.04
C GLU A 562 -36.11 -2.36 -34.81
N ALA A 563 -36.55 -1.69 -35.86
CA ALA A 563 -37.42 -0.53 -35.76
C ALA A 563 -38.60 -0.64 -36.73
N PHE A 564 -39.81 -0.29 -36.26
CA PHE A 564 -40.99 -0.26 -37.12
C PHE A 564 -42.10 0.63 -36.59
N ARG A 565 -43.05 0.95 -37.47
CA ARG A 565 -44.20 1.81 -37.16
C ARG A 565 -45.48 1.04 -36.87
N LEU A 566 -46.26 1.51 -35.90
CA LEU A 566 -47.62 1.03 -35.63
C LEU A 566 -48.65 2.15 -35.66
N PHE A 567 -49.68 1.97 -36.49
CA PHE A 567 -50.89 2.82 -36.54
C PHE A 567 -52.07 2.17 -35.80
N GLY A 568 -51.80 1.10 -35.06
CA GLY A 568 -52.74 0.20 -34.40
C GLY A 568 -52.07 -1.13 -34.09
N CYS A 569 -52.70 -2.01 -33.33
CA CYS A 569 -52.12 -3.31 -32.95
C CYS A 569 -52.22 -4.34 -34.10
N SER A 570 -51.49 -4.09 -35.20
CA SER A 570 -51.44 -4.99 -36.35
C SER A 570 -50.61 -6.24 -36.03
N ARG A 571 -51.28 -7.34 -35.69
CA ARG A 571 -50.63 -8.63 -35.36
C ARG A 571 -49.69 -9.11 -36.48
N GLN A 572 -50.09 -8.94 -37.74
CA GLN A 572 -49.29 -9.35 -38.90
C GLN A 572 -47.99 -8.55 -39.01
N THR A 573 -48.06 -7.23 -38.81
CA THR A 573 -46.88 -6.35 -38.82
C THR A 573 -45.92 -6.75 -37.70
N ILE A 574 -46.42 -6.82 -36.46
CA ILE A 574 -45.62 -7.19 -35.28
C ILE A 574 -44.94 -8.55 -35.52
N LYS A 575 -45.70 -9.57 -35.93
CA LYS A 575 -45.15 -10.90 -36.23
C LYS A 575 -44.05 -10.85 -37.30
N SER A 576 -44.27 -10.11 -38.38
CA SER A 576 -43.31 -10.03 -39.48
C SER A 576 -41.98 -9.39 -39.08
N HIS A 577 -41.96 -8.45 -38.15
CA HIS A 577 -40.73 -7.87 -37.61
C HIS A 577 -40.08 -8.77 -36.56
N MET A 578 -40.85 -9.38 -35.66
CA MET A 578 -40.29 -10.31 -34.66
C MET A 578 -39.66 -11.55 -35.31
N ASP A 579 -40.26 -12.09 -36.38
CA ASP A 579 -39.73 -13.24 -37.10
C ASP A 579 -38.43 -12.92 -37.89
N LYS A 580 -38.08 -11.64 -38.11
CA LYS A 580 -36.79 -11.24 -38.74
C LYS A 580 -35.60 -11.31 -37.78
N LEU A 581 -35.84 -11.19 -36.48
CA LEU A 581 -34.79 -11.12 -35.45
C LEU A 581 -33.84 -12.34 -35.51
N ASP A 582 -34.36 -13.50 -35.93
CA ASP A 582 -33.57 -14.72 -36.13
C ASP A 582 -32.45 -14.56 -37.17
N GLY A 583 -32.77 -13.99 -38.32
CA GLY A 583 -31.81 -13.75 -39.40
C GLY A 583 -30.82 -12.63 -39.07
N TYR A 584 -31.25 -11.65 -38.27
CA TYR A 584 -30.46 -10.47 -37.93
C TYR A 584 -29.48 -10.73 -36.80
N ASN A 585 -29.82 -11.60 -35.84
CA ASN A 585 -28.90 -11.96 -34.76
C ASN A 585 -27.99 -13.16 -35.10
N ALA A 586 -27.30 -13.10 -36.25
CA ALA A 586 -26.43 -14.19 -36.71
C ALA A 586 -25.13 -14.34 -35.87
N LYS A 587 -24.65 -13.24 -35.26
CA LYS A 587 -23.44 -13.25 -34.42
C LYS A 587 -23.72 -13.55 -32.94
N GLY A 588 -24.99 -13.58 -32.52
CA GLY A 588 -25.38 -13.94 -31.15
C GLY A 588 -25.20 -12.81 -30.14
N CYS A 589 -25.61 -11.59 -30.46
CA CYS A 589 -25.75 -10.49 -29.49
C CYS A 589 -26.78 -10.87 -28.42
N ASN A 590 -26.44 -10.65 -27.15
CA ASN A 590 -27.32 -10.98 -26.03
C ASN A 590 -28.46 -9.96 -25.85
N VAL A 591 -28.30 -8.73 -26.37
CA VAL A 591 -29.29 -7.65 -26.26
C VAL A 591 -29.80 -7.26 -27.64
N VAL A 592 -31.13 -7.19 -27.78
CA VAL A 592 -31.83 -6.69 -28.97
C VAL A 592 -32.83 -5.63 -28.53
N VAL A 593 -32.83 -4.49 -29.20
CA VAL A 593 -33.72 -3.36 -28.92
C VAL A 593 -34.75 -3.27 -30.04
N VAL A 594 -36.03 -3.26 -29.69
CA VAL A 594 -37.15 -3.11 -30.61
C VAL A 594 -37.75 -1.73 -30.42
N LEU A 595 -37.52 -0.84 -31.38
CA LEU A 595 -38.09 0.52 -31.38
C LEU A 595 -39.41 0.53 -32.14
N VAL A 596 -40.50 0.90 -31.46
CA VAL A 596 -41.83 0.91 -32.05
C VAL A 596 -42.39 2.33 -32.06
N TYR A 597 -42.41 2.93 -33.25
CA TYR A 597 -42.92 4.29 -33.44
C TYR A 597 -44.44 4.25 -33.62
N CYS A 598 -45.16 4.57 -32.53
CA CYS A 598 -46.61 4.49 -32.47
C CYS A 598 -47.25 5.80 -32.92
N LYS A 599 -48.29 5.72 -33.75
CA LYS A 599 -49.12 6.87 -34.13
C LYS A 599 -50.58 6.48 -33.96
N VAL A 600 -51.09 6.59 -32.73
CA VAL A 600 -52.42 6.15 -32.32
C VAL A 600 -53.02 7.10 -31.30
N LYS A 601 -54.35 7.28 -31.33
CA LYS A 601 -55.05 8.11 -30.32
C LYS A 601 -55.04 7.48 -28.92
N GLU A 602 -55.11 6.15 -28.85
CA GLU A 602 -55.24 5.39 -27.60
C GLU A 602 -53.96 4.58 -27.32
N PHE A 603 -52.88 5.28 -26.99
CA PHE A 603 -51.54 4.68 -26.82
C PHE A 603 -51.47 3.59 -25.73
N PHE A 604 -52.12 3.80 -24.59
CA PHE A 604 -52.15 2.82 -23.50
C PHE A 604 -52.82 1.51 -23.93
N THR A 605 -53.94 1.61 -24.66
CA THR A 605 -54.67 0.46 -25.21
C THR A 605 -53.80 -0.31 -26.21
N LEU A 606 -53.05 0.39 -27.07
CA LEU A 606 -52.09 -0.23 -27.97
C LEU A 606 -51.02 -1.02 -27.20
N CYS A 607 -50.42 -0.43 -26.17
CA CYS A 607 -49.38 -1.05 -25.37
C CYS A 607 -49.85 -2.34 -24.69
N ASN A 608 -51.05 -2.34 -24.09
CA ASN A 608 -51.62 -3.53 -23.45
C ASN A 608 -51.91 -4.63 -24.48
N ASN A 609 -52.46 -4.26 -25.64
CA ASN A 609 -52.73 -5.21 -26.72
C ASN A 609 -51.43 -5.80 -27.29
N TYR A 610 -50.38 -4.98 -27.41
CA TYR A 610 -49.05 -5.39 -27.85
C TYR A 610 -48.44 -6.44 -26.90
N LYS A 611 -48.41 -6.15 -25.59
CA LYS A 611 -47.95 -7.09 -24.56
C LYS A 611 -48.73 -8.40 -24.59
N ASN A 612 -50.07 -8.33 -24.56
CA ASN A 612 -50.94 -9.51 -24.54
C ASN A 612 -50.77 -10.39 -25.78
N TYR A 613 -50.49 -9.78 -26.94
CA TYR A 613 -50.21 -10.50 -28.15
C TYR A 613 -48.87 -11.26 -28.05
N LEU A 614 -47.77 -10.56 -27.73
CA LEU A 614 -46.41 -11.11 -27.75
C LEU A 614 -46.16 -12.20 -26.70
N VAL A 615 -46.75 -12.08 -25.50
CA VAL A 615 -46.67 -13.11 -24.44
C VAL A 615 -47.05 -14.50 -24.97
N ASN A 616 -47.98 -14.56 -25.92
CA ASN A 616 -48.51 -15.79 -26.50
C ASN A 616 -47.94 -16.14 -27.89
N GLN A 617 -46.91 -15.42 -28.37
CA GLN A 617 -46.30 -15.70 -29.66
C GLN A 617 -45.00 -16.48 -29.54
N GLN A 618 -44.78 -17.37 -30.50
CA GLN A 618 -43.48 -17.97 -30.78
C GLN A 618 -42.90 -17.32 -32.04
N TYR A 619 -41.65 -16.87 -31.97
CA TYR A 619 -40.93 -16.27 -33.08
C TYR A 619 -40.14 -17.33 -33.85
N LYS A 620 -40.04 -17.14 -35.17
CA LYS A 620 -39.23 -18.02 -36.03
C LYS A 620 -37.78 -18.05 -35.52
N GLY A 621 -37.19 -19.24 -35.45
CA GLY A 621 -35.76 -19.45 -35.13
C GLY A 621 -35.34 -19.25 -33.67
N PHE A 622 -36.27 -18.96 -32.78
CA PHE A 622 -36.07 -19.04 -31.33
C PHE A 622 -36.52 -20.41 -30.81
N ASP A 623 -35.90 -20.85 -29.72
CA ASP A 623 -36.21 -22.11 -29.06
C ASP A 623 -37.66 -22.10 -28.55
N ASN A 624 -38.33 -23.25 -28.57
CA ASN A 624 -39.71 -23.37 -28.09
C ASN A 624 -39.77 -22.99 -26.60
N THR A 625 -40.46 -21.88 -26.32
CA THR A 625 -40.65 -21.41 -24.95
C THR A 625 -41.93 -22.00 -24.36
N ASN A 626 -41.87 -22.48 -23.12
CA ASN A 626 -43.07 -22.88 -22.40
C ASN A 626 -43.82 -21.60 -22.03
N LEU A 627 -44.94 -21.31 -22.72
CA LEU A 627 -45.62 -20.01 -22.68
C LEU A 627 -46.05 -19.56 -21.27
N SER A 628 -46.15 -20.49 -20.31
CA SER A 628 -46.45 -20.20 -18.90
C SER A 628 -45.30 -19.56 -18.12
N ASN A 629 -44.05 -19.64 -18.62
CA ASN A 629 -42.84 -19.20 -17.92
C ASN A 629 -42.09 -18.10 -18.69
N ASN A 630 -42.73 -17.44 -19.66
CA ASN A 630 -42.11 -16.33 -20.39
C ASN A 630 -42.01 -15.09 -19.50
N ILE A 631 -40.79 -14.57 -19.37
CA ILE A 631 -40.52 -13.30 -18.69
C ILE A 631 -40.85 -12.19 -19.69
N PHE A 632 -41.97 -11.50 -19.49
CA PHE A 632 -42.39 -10.31 -20.24
C PHE A 632 -42.84 -9.23 -19.27
N ASP A 633 -41.85 -8.50 -18.76
CA ASP A 633 -42.03 -7.53 -17.70
C ASP A 633 -42.22 -6.13 -18.27
N GLU A 634 -43.06 -5.36 -17.59
CA GLU A 634 -43.16 -3.93 -17.85
C GLU A 634 -42.12 -3.19 -17.01
N ILE A 635 -41.32 -2.36 -17.66
CA ILE A 635 -40.35 -1.50 -16.99
C ILE A 635 -40.95 -0.09 -16.91
N ASP A 636 -40.90 0.50 -15.72
CA ASP A 636 -41.37 1.87 -15.52
C ASP A 636 -40.51 2.85 -16.35
N SER A 637 -41.13 3.43 -17.39
CA SER A 637 -40.51 4.43 -18.25
C SER A 637 -40.47 5.83 -17.61
N LYS A 638 -41.21 6.03 -16.50
CA LYS A 638 -41.49 7.31 -15.83
C LYS A 638 -42.17 8.35 -16.73
N LYS A 639 -42.71 7.96 -17.89
CA LYS A 639 -43.29 8.86 -18.90
C LYS A 639 -44.50 8.24 -19.57
N VAL A 640 -45.58 9.02 -19.71
CA VAL A 640 -46.86 8.55 -20.27
C VAL A 640 -46.75 8.18 -21.77
N ASN A 641 -45.87 8.85 -22.52
CA ASN A 641 -45.76 8.70 -23.99
C ASN A 641 -44.65 7.72 -24.41
N LEU A 642 -44.07 6.98 -23.46
CA LEU A 642 -43.06 5.96 -23.70
C LEU A 642 -43.41 4.73 -22.86
N LYS A 643 -43.46 3.55 -23.46
CA LYS A 643 -43.65 2.29 -22.74
C LYS A 643 -42.49 1.37 -23.02
N ILE A 644 -41.96 0.73 -21.96
CA ILE A 644 -40.82 -0.17 -22.07
C ILE A 644 -41.23 -1.55 -21.56
N PHE A 645 -40.94 -2.57 -22.35
CA PHE A 645 -41.09 -3.96 -21.94
C PHE A 645 -39.76 -4.70 -22.06
N LYS A 646 -39.49 -5.62 -21.13
CA LYS A 646 -38.38 -6.56 -21.18
C LYS A 646 -38.91 -7.96 -21.43
N GLU A 647 -38.39 -8.60 -22.46
CA GLU A 647 -38.73 -9.96 -22.84
C GLU A 647 -37.46 -10.81 -22.89
N ILE A 648 -37.47 -12.00 -22.30
CA ILE A 648 -36.34 -12.94 -22.39
C ILE A 648 -36.73 -14.13 -23.27
N ARG A 649 -35.93 -14.38 -24.32
CA ARG A 649 -36.09 -15.53 -25.23
C ARG A 649 -34.81 -16.37 -25.24
N LYS A 650 -34.92 -17.61 -25.71
CA LYS A 650 -33.78 -18.52 -25.87
C LYS A 650 -33.56 -18.84 -27.34
N LYS A 651 -32.29 -18.88 -27.75
CA LYS A 651 -31.86 -19.37 -29.06
C LYS A 651 -30.62 -20.22 -28.87
N ASN A 652 -30.66 -21.47 -29.30
CA ASN A 652 -29.59 -22.45 -29.05
C ASN A 652 -29.21 -22.54 -27.55
N ASN A 653 -30.21 -22.55 -26.66
CA ASN A 653 -30.07 -22.53 -25.19
C ASN A 653 -29.40 -21.29 -24.58
N LYS A 654 -29.10 -20.25 -25.36
CA LYS A 654 -28.59 -18.96 -24.85
C LYS A 654 -29.73 -17.97 -24.69
N GLU A 655 -29.71 -17.22 -23.59
CA GLU A 655 -30.68 -16.17 -23.31
C GLU A 655 -30.37 -14.92 -24.13
N ILE A 656 -31.41 -14.38 -24.75
CA ILE A 656 -31.41 -13.11 -25.48
C ILE A 656 -32.45 -12.21 -24.80
N THR A 657 -32.01 -11.05 -24.35
CA THR A 657 -32.88 -10.01 -23.80
C THR A 657 -33.37 -9.11 -24.93
N LEU A 658 -34.68 -8.99 -25.05
CA LEU A 658 -35.36 -8.08 -25.97
C LEU A 658 -35.97 -6.93 -25.17
N TYR A 659 -35.61 -5.71 -25.54
CA TYR A 659 -36.23 -4.49 -24.99
C TYR A 659 -37.14 -3.83 -26.00
N HIS A 660 -38.43 -3.77 -25.71
CA HIS A 660 -39.43 -3.13 -26.57
C HIS A 660 -39.72 -1.73 -26.08
N LEU A 661 -39.34 -0.70 -26.85
CA LEU A 661 -39.58 0.70 -26.54
C LEU A 661 -40.65 1.24 -27.49
N LEU A 662 -41.88 1.37 -26.99
CA LEU A 662 -43.02 1.93 -27.72
C LEU A 662 -43.08 3.42 -27.43
N SER A 663 -42.97 4.25 -28.47
CA SER A 663 -42.97 5.71 -28.35
C SER A 663 -44.18 6.31 -29.05
N ASP A 664 -44.93 7.21 -28.39
CA ASP A 664 -46.13 7.85 -28.91
C ASP A 664 -45.84 9.16 -29.69
N PHE A 665 -45.96 9.08 -31.01
CA PHE A 665 -45.77 10.18 -31.95
C PHE A 665 -47.09 10.85 -32.40
N GLU A 666 -48.24 10.47 -31.84
CA GLU A 666 -49.53 11.14 -32.12
C GLU A 666 -49.63 12.56 -31.56
#